data_AF-A0A356NMD4-F1
#
_entry.id   AF-A0A356NMD4-F1
#
_cell.length_a   1.000
_cell.length_b   1.000
_cell.length_c   1.000
_cell.angle_alpha   90.00
_cell.angle_beta   90.00
_cell.angle_gamma   90.00
#
_symmetry.space_group_name_H-M   'P 1'
#
loop_
_entity.id
_entity.type
_entity.pdbx_description
1 polymer ?
#
loop_
_entity_poly.entity_id
_entity_poly.type
_entity_poly.pdbx_seq_one_letter_code
_entity_poly.pdbx_strand_id
1 'polypeptide(L)'
;MNKTLRRYILLMTSGILLWNFQLQSNEGIPLSIQRVLDHTKPLDRPRLDRLPLYVWPTHHALHGISNAQSRITLQDLNQRGIGYCVNWNHDSFESSLEEGLRIARLQKALGLEISINANACLHRLYDDTEATAHVDKNGEAFWDASFGPKTGCPFALEHRIPVITDRITRFVDAYHAAGLEIDFIFADWEIDGPMEWNNAWEHSLRCTRCRENLPPNSDFRVFQTTLRRLRSQFQKRMFSNPVLKRFPNALVGNYGVNPHGGSRYWYDYFEKLPDAAPTQREHQTSYREWAPEFERSGYTMSMPVVYTWYSIFKSYPFDISDYRWFYNMLKVASNAGAHTPAAIPSVPFVHWHTTAPPADLSEPVEQFSEKAYQDLLWHTLLRGHDSFFLWCLHEELEKEVALVHEVYAKSMPYTEYIQKGIPIDQYVPGAPGPVISGLRLGNKALIKRTDFNQSPERLTIAVSETESIEIPADFDTGILPVSITATEPSWIESSFPIGFYEFPKDDSTLIDMAKAGINLVRCNNENDLDRVQALDMKGWMAMSVQEGLTNNLMQRASDHWNHPALAVWEGPDEIIWTFTAYSFLKERAGFTREDWNNQKTIAVQYAESVGPDLLARMQESINWLKRNDPHQRPFWINEAADSDAFYARGYVDSIDIVGCDYYAVRSTGTDLTSIGRLTERWDAIGKGRPVWMVLQGFSWHALRDDRQRQYPSFSQSRFMAYDAIVHGAQGLLYWGTETIDDPMFRQSLYAITSELAAIEHYLKKTNRSSVPARIIPDLFEPESIGIKAILGSHETDSLLILVNKDTHRHLGVEIQGLEALNGQRLHLLYGQEMQIPDQGSFITRMQANEVKIFATDPSLAKGTREGRSFTDKTE
;
A
#
# COMPACT_ATOMS: atom_id res chain seq x y z
N MET A 1 53.24 -16.34 -18.57
CA MET A 1 53.37 -15.05 -17.86
C MET A 1 52.09 -14.81 -17.05
N ASN A 2 51.64 -15.73 -16.18
CA ASN A 2 51.99 -15.97 -14.76
C ASN A 2 52.01 -14.68 -13.92
N LYS A 3 50.92 -14.27 -13.22
CA LYS A 3 50.19 -14.88 -12.08
C LYS A 3 51.10 -15.36 -10.95
N THR A 4 50.77 -14.92 -9.73
CA THR A 4 51.15 -15.46 -8.40
C THR A 4 52.43 -14.92 -7.77
N LEU A 5 52.32 -13.98 -6.81
CA LEU A 5 53.06 -13.97 -5.51
C LEU A 5 52.81 -12.65 -4.75
N ARG A 6 52.04 -12.70 -3.65
CA ARG A 6 52.28 -11.98 -2.38
C ARG A 6 51.12 -12.25 -1.42
N ARG A 7 51.07 -13.50 -0.97
CA ARG A 7 50.39 -13.95 0.25
C ARG A 7 51.47 -14.73 1.01
N TYR A 8 51.64 -14.38 2.29
CA TYR A 8 52.49 -15.01 3.31
C TYR A 8 53.98 -14.64 3.40
N ILE A 9 54.37 -14.43 4.67
CA ILE A 9 55.70 -14.34 5.29
C ILE A 9 56.29 -12.92 5.46
N LEU A 10 55.98 -12.28 6.60
CA LEU A 10 56.88 -12.27 7.75
C LEU A 10 56.14 -11.80 9.03
N LEU A 11 55.70 -12.77 9.83
CA LEU A 11 55.65 -12.65 11.29
C LEU A 11 57.10 -12.52 11.77
N MET A 12 57.45 -11.44 12.47
CA MET A 12 58.41 -11.41 13.58
C MET A 12 58.63 -9.96 14.05
N THR A 13 58.22 -9.73 15.30
CA THR A 13 58.91 -8.90 16.30
C THR A 13 59.11 -7.41 16.01
N SER A 14 58.11 -6.62 16.39
CA SER A 14 58.36 -5.41 17.21
C SER A 14 57.36 -5.41 18.36
N GLY A 15 57.76 -6.09 19.43
CA GLY A 15 57.11 -5.95 20.73
C GLY A 15 57.33 -4.53 21.23
N ILE A 16 56.41 -3.64 20.90
CA ILE A 16 56.16 -2.46 21.72
C ILE A 16 55.11 -2.93 22.72
N LEU A 17 55.56 -3.14 23.96
CA LEU A 17 54.66 -3.13 25.12
C LEU A 17 53.88 -1.80 25.06
N LEU A 18 52.67 -1.83 24.53
CA LEU A 18 51.66 -0.85 24.88
C LEU A 18 51.27 -1.19 26.31
N TRP A 19 51.94 -0.53 27.26
CA TRP A 19 51.37 -0.33 28.57
C TRP A 19 50.00 0.32 28.37
N ASN A 20 48.93 -0.48 28.46
CA ASN A 20 47.61 0.03 28.77
C ASN A 20 47.70 0.65 30.17
N PHE A 21 48.06 1.93 30.25
CA PHE A 21 47.67 2.73 31.38
C PHE A 21 46.14 2.69 31.41
N GLN A 22 45.57 1.80 32.23
CA GLN A 22 44.21 1.97 32.69
C GLN A 22 44.19 3.32 33.40
N LEU A 23 43.61 4.32 32.74
CA LEU A 23 43.22 5.55 33.42
C LEU A 23 42.27 5.10 34.54
N GLN A 24 42.74 5.18 35.77
CA GLN A 24 41.92 4.99 36.95
C GLN A 24 41.56 6.38 37.46
N SER A 25 40.25 6.62 37.59
CA SER A 25 39.70 7.80 38.25
C SER A 25 38.95 7.33 39.48
N ASN A 26 39.09 8.08 40.59
CA ASN A 26 38.37 7.83 41.84
C ASN A 26 37.05 8.65 41.91
N GLU A 27 36.70 9.37 40.85
CA GLU A 27 35.46 10.14 40.73
C GLU A 27 34.30 9.21 40.32
N GLY A 28 33.13 9.36 40.96
CA GLY A 28 31.96 8.51 40.70
C GLY A 28 31.31 8.77 39.34
N ILE A 29 30.70 7.74 38.76
CA ILE A 29 29.92 7.84 37.51
C ILE A 29 28.53 8.40 37.84
N PRO A 30 27.97 9.31 37.02
CA PRO A 30 26.60 9.80 37.17
C PRO A 30 25.58 8.65 37.23
N LEU A 31 24.57 8.76 38.12
CA LEU A 31 23.63 7.67 38.41
C LEU A 31 22.89 7.15 37.17
N SER A 32 22.43 8.03 36.28
CA SER A 32 21.73 7.61 35.06
C SER A 32 22.64 6.79 34.12
N ILE A 33 23.91 7.17 34.00
CA ILE A 33 24.88 6.39 33.22
C ILE A 33 25.24 5.08 33.93
N GLN A 34 25.43 5.12 35.25
CA GLN A 34 25.72 3.91 36.04
C GLN A 34 24.62 2.87 35.84
N ARG A 35 23.35 3.25 35.93
CA ARG A 35 22.19 2.39 35.63
C ARG A 35 22.27 1.80 34.22
N VAL A 36 22.59 2.61 33.22
CA VAL A 36 22.76 2.11 31.85
C VAL A 36 23.89 1.08 31.77
N LEU A 37 25.05 1.35 32.38
CA LEU A 37 26.20 0.45 32.34
C LEU A 37 25.95 -0.88 33.07
N ASP A 38 25.19 -0.86 34.16
CA ASP A 38 24.84 -2.04 34.97
C ASP A 38 23.84 -2.95 34.26
N HIS A 39 22.97 -2.38 33.42
CA HIS A 39 21.91 -3.10 32.72
C HIS A 39 22.20 -3.36 31.22
N THR A 40 23.41 -3.06 30.75
CA THR A 40 23.83 -3.28 29.36
C THR A 40 25.21 -3.94 29.28
N LYS A 41 25.49 -4.63 28.17
CA LYS A 41 26.74 -5.39 27.97
C LYS A 41 27.54 -4.86 26.78
N PRO A 42 28.88 -4.94 26.81
CA PRO A 42 29.69 -4.69 25.61
C PRO A 42 29.19 -5.54 24.43
N LEU A 43 29.23 -4.97 23.23
CA LEU A 43 28.84 -5.65 22.01
C LEU A 43 29.85 -6.74 21.67
N ASP A 44 29.37 -7.91 21.24
CA ASP A 44 30.22 -9.01 20.77
C ASP A 44 30.97 -8.68 19.48
N ARG A 45 30.49 -7.66 18.74
CA ARG A 45 31.10 -7.14 17.50
C ARG A 45 31.14 -5.61 17.56
N PRO A 46 32.17 -4.97 16.99
CA PRO A 46 32.21 -3.52 16.92
C PRO A 46 31.06 -2.98 16.08
N ARG A 47 30.51 -1.82 16.47
CA ARG A 47 29.42 -1.12 15.78
C ARG A 47 29.78 -0.68 14.35
N LEU A 48 31.06 -0.38 14.11
CA LEU A 48 31.56 0.21 12.86
C LEU A 48 30.79 1.51 12.52
N ASP A 49 30.15 1.58 11.37
CA ASP A 49 29.40 2.73 10.83
C ASP A 49 27.88 2.69 11.12
N ARG A 50 27.38 1.65 11.81
CA ARG A 50 25.96 1.56 12.21
C ARG A 50 25.62 2.64 13.23
N LEU A 51 24.50 3.34 13.11
CA LEU A 51 24.09 4.36 14.09
C LEU A 51 23.99 3.80 15.52
N PRO A 52 24.40 4.56 16.55
CA PRO A 52 24.37 4.11 17.93
C PRO A 52 22.93 4.02 18.47
N LEU A 53 22.75 3.28 19.57
CA LEU A 53 21.56 3.39 20.40
C LEU A 53 21.64 4.71 21.18
N TYR A 54 20.64 5.57 21.06
CA TYR A 54 20.56 6.80 21.85
C TYR A 54 19.69 6.57 23.09
N VAL A 55 20.14 7.05 24.25
CA VAL A 55 19.43 6.87 25.53
C VAL A 55 19.21 8.23 26.19
N TRP A 56 17.99 8.75 26.05
CA TRP A 56 17.63 10.11 26.44
C TRP A 56 18.02 10.47 27.88
N PRO A 57 17.73 9.65 28.91
CA PRO A 57 18.01 10.04 30.30
C PRO A 57 19.50 10.17 30.65
N THR A 58 20.41 9.79 29.74
CA THR A 58 21.86 9.96 29.94
C THR A 58 22.39 11.29 29.41
N HIS A 59 21.61 12.04 28.62
CA HIS A 59 22.08 13.27 28.00
C HIS A 59 22.58 14.27 29.05
N HIS A 60 23.70 14.92 28.74
CA HIS A 60 24.33 15.94 29.62
C HIS A 60 24.75 15.46 31.03
N ALA A 61 24.64 14.16 31.35
CA ALA A 61 25.00 13.63 32.66
C ALA A 61 26.50 13.77 33.01
N LEU A 62 27.39 13.95 32.03
CA LEU A 62 28.82 14.19 32.23
C LEU A 62 29.19 15.64 32.57
N HIS A 63 28.19 16.53 32.70
CA HIS A 63 28.44 17.92 33.10
C HIS A 63 29.16 17.98 34.46
N GLY A 64 30.27 18.72 34.52
CA GLY A 64 31.07 18.87 35.74
C GLY A 64 31.94 17.65 36.09
N ILE A 65 31.91 16.57 35.30
CA ILE A 65 32.74 15.37 35.51
C ILE A 65 34.12 15.56 34.86
N SER A 66 35.19 15.11 35.52
CA SER A 66 36.56 15.28 35.00
C SER A 66 36.77 14.66 33.62
N ASN A 67 37.75 15.19 32.86
CA ASN A 67 38.10 14.65 31.54
C ASN A 67 38.54 13.18 31.58
N ALA A 68 39.22 12.76 32.66
CA ALA A 68 39.65 11.37 32.83
C ALA A 68 38.44 10.44 32.96
N GLN A 69 37.52 10.76 33.88
CA GLN A 69 36.31 9.97 34.09
C GLN A 69 35.37 10.02 32.88
N SER A 70 35.16 11.20 32.28
CA SER A 70 34.35 11.39 31.08
C SER A 70 34.86 10.52 29.91
N ARG A 71 36.18 10.43 29.73
CA ARG A 71 36.79 9.59 28.68
C ARG A 71 36.49 8.11 28.89
N ILE A 72 36.65 7.61 30.13
CA ILE A 72 36.35 6.21 30.48
C ILE A 72 34.88 5.92 30.21
N THR A 73 33.99 6.77 30.70
CA THR A 73 32.55 6.60 30.55
C THR A 73 32.10 6.62 29.07
N LEU A 74 32.65 7.52 28.25
CA LEU A 74 32.37 7.54 26.80
C LEU A 74 32.86 6.25 26.11
N GLN A 75 34.01 5.70 26.52
CA GLN A 75 34.50 4.42 26.00
C GLN A 75 33.59 3.26 26.39
N ASP A 76 33.14 3.20 27.65
CA ASP A 76 32.27 2.14 28.15
C ASP A 76 30.89 2.15 27.47
N LEU A 77 30.31 3.34 27.26
CA LEU A 77 29.07 3.51 26.49
C LEU A 77 29.26 3.08 25.02
N ASN A 78 30.35 3.51 24.37
CA ASN A 78 30.62 3.11 22.99
C ASN A 78 30.88 1.60 22.84
N GLN A 79 31.52 0.94 23.81
CA GLN A 79 31.67 -0.51 23.81
C GLN A 79 30.32 -1.24 23.83
N ARG A 80 29.28 -0.63 24.42
CA ARG A 80 27.88 -1.09 24.39
C ARG A 80 27.11 -0.62 23.15
N GLY A 81 27.75 0.17 22.29
CA GLY A 81 27.15 0.78 21.10
C GLY A 81 26.18 1.91 21.40
N ILE A 82 26.31 2.55 22.56
CA ILE A 82 25.44 3.63 23.03
C ILE A 82 26.12 4.98 22.75
N GLY A 83 25.37 5.89 22.13
CA GLY A 83 25.78 7.26 21.84
C GLY A 83 25.50 8.19 23.01
N TYR A 84 26.33 9.22 23.17
CA TYR A 84 26.17 10.22 24.22
C TYR A 84 25.91 11.60 23.61
N CYS A 85 24.83 12.25 24.02
CA CYS A 85 24.48 13.60 23.58
C CYS A 85 24.79 14.66 24.65
N VAL A 86 25.32 15.80 24.21
CA VAL A 86 25.43 17.00 25.07
C VAL A 86 24.25 17.92 24.83
N ASN A 87 23.69 18.48 25.90
CA ASN A 87 22.67 19.51 25.81
C ASN A 87 23.27 20.88 25.48
N TRP A 88 22.74 21.52 24.45
CA TRP A 88 22.91 22.95 24.24
C TRP A 88 21.82 23.72 24.99
N ASN A 89 22.22 24.71 25.77
CA ASN A 89 21.32 25.58 26.51
C ASN A 89 21.71 27.05 26.29
N HIS A 90 20.81 27.80 25.66
CA HIS A 90 21.05 29.21 25.32
C HIS A 90 20.96 30.14 26.54
N ASP A 91 20.21 29.78 27.58
CA ASP A 91 20.09 30.59 28.80
C ASP A 91 21.40 30.58 29.61
N SER A 92 22.17 29.49 29.49
CA SER A 92 23.49 29.32 30.10
C SER A 92 24.57 29.15 29.01
N PHE A 93 24.54 30.01 27.99
CA PHE A 93 25.32 29.82 26.75
C PHE A 93 26.81 29.53 27.00
N GLU A 94 27.51 30.37 27.79
CA GLU A 94 28.96 30.24 27.97
C GLU A 94 29.35 28.90 28.59
N SER A 95 28.70 28.50 29.69
CA SER A 95 28.99 27.22 30.36
C SER A 95 28.53 26.01 29.55
N SER A 96 27.41 26.12 28.83
CA SER A 96 26.91 25.07 27.94
C SER A 96 27.86 24.86 26.75
N LEU A 97 28.39 25.95 26.18
CA LEU A 97 29.35 25.89 25.08
C LEU A 97 30.69 25.31 25.54
N GLU A 98 31.21 25.74 26.69
CA GLU A 98 32.45 25.22 27.26
C GLU A 98 32.37 23.70 27.44
N GLU A 99 31.28 23.23 28.06
CA GLU A 99 31.03 21.80 28.27
C GLU A 99 30.86 21.04 26.95
N GLY A 100 30.09 21.60 26.01
CA GLY A 100 29.89 21.02 24.68
C GLY A 100 31.19 20.83 23.93
N LEU A 101 32.04 21.86 23.87
CA LEU A 101 33.35 21.77 23.23
C LEU A 101 34.29 20.82 23.97
N ARG A 102 34.21 20.73 25.30
CA ARG A 102 34.99 19.79 26.10
C ARG A 102 34.67 18.34 25.74
N ILE A 103 33.38 17.97 25.79
CA ILE A 103 32.95 16.60 25.47
C ILE A 103 33.18 16.28 23.99
N ALA A 104 32.88 17.21 23.06
CA ALA A 104 33.09 16.98 21.64
C ALA A 104 34.56 16.73 21.28
N ARG A 105 35.51 17.39 21.96
CA ARG A 105 36.94 17.07 21.82
C ARG A 105 37.28 15.67 22.31
N LEU A 106 36.65 15.20 23.39
CA LEU A 106 36.82 13.83 23.89
C LEU A 106 36.23 12.81 22.91
N GLN A 107 35.03 13.05 22.39
CA GLN A 107 34.39 12.20 21.37
C GLN A 107 35.27 12.11 20.11
N LYS A 108 35.71 13.25 19.57
CA LYS A 108 36.63 13.29 18.42
C LYS A 108 37.94 12.54 18.69
N ALA A 109 38.54 12.72 19.87
CA ALA A 109 39.78 12.02 20.25
C ALA A 109 39.60 10.50 20.41
N LEU A 110 38.37 10.03 20.60
CA LEU A 110 38.00 8.62 20.69
C LEU A 110 37.43 8.07 19.36
N GLY A 111 37.29 8.91 18.32
CA GLY A 111 36.64 8.53 17.06
C GLY A 111 35.14 8.28 17.19
N LEU A 112 34.48 8.94 18.15
CA LEU A 112 33.04 8.84 18.39
C LEU A 112 32.30 9.99 17.71
N GLU A 113 31.03 9.74 17.38
CA GLU A 113 30.11 10.76 16.87
C GLU A 113 29.90 11.88 17.90
N ILE A 114 29.95 13.12 17.43
CA ILE A 114 29.59 14.30 18.19
C ILE A 114 28.08 14.50 18.06
N SER A 115 27.37 14.14 19.13
CA SER A 115 25.90 14.14 19.20
C SER A 115 25.36 15.24 20.10
N ILE A 116 24.34 15.96 19.64
CA ILE A 116 23.83 17.17 20.29
C ILE A 116 22.31 17.06 20.54
N ASN A 117 21.89 17.44 21.74
CA ASN A 117 20.50 17.73 22.06
C ASN A 117 20.29 19.26 22.03
N ALA A 118 19.46 19.73 21.10
CA ALA A 118 19.24 21.15 20.83
C ALA A 118 17.93 21.72 21.42
N ASN A 119 17.19 20.94 22.22
CA ASN A 119 15.85 21.32 22.71
C ASN A 119 15.76 22.75 23.24
N ALA A 120 16.60 23.08 24.23
CA ALA A 120 16.53 24.36 24.91
C ALA A 120 16.80 25.54 23.97
N CYS A 121 17.47 25.35 22.83
CA CYS A 121 17.69 26.42 21.85
C CYS A 121 16.42 26.78 21.06
N LEU A 122 15.50 25.84 20.86
CA LEU A 122 14.35 25.98 19.96
C LEU A 122 13.05 26.43 20.65
N HIS A 123 12.95 26.27 21.97
CA HIS A 123 11.75 26.67 22.71
C HIS A 123 11.60 28.19 22.86
N ARG A 124 10.38 28.61 23.20
CA ARG A 124 9.95 30.00 23.39
C ARG A 124 9.91 30.76 22.05
N LEU A 125 9.43 30.09 21.00
CA LEU A 125 9.07 30.74 19.75
C LEU A 125 7.89 31.68 19.99
N TYR A 126 6.86 31.21 20.71
CA TYR A 126 5.95 32.12 21.42
C TYR A 126 6.62 32.62 22.70
N ASP A 127 6.71 33.94 22.85
CA ASP A 127 7.50 34.59 23.90
C ASP A 127 6.64 35.28 24.96
N ASP A 128 5.36 34.94 25.03
CA ASP A 128 4.33 35.50 25.89
C ASP A 128 4.09 37.02 25.70
N THR A 129 4.63 37.63 24.64
CA THR A 129 4.37 39.04 24.33
C THR A 129 3.12 39.21 23.48
N GLU A 130 2.43 40.36 23.57
CA GLU A 130 1.29 40.66 22.70
C GLU A 130 1.65 40.62 21.19
N ALA A 131 2.94 40.75 20.84
CA ALA A 131 3.40 40.61 19.48
C ALA A 131 3.14 39.20 18.93
N THR A 132 3.32 38.15 19.75
CA THR A 132 3.10 36.76 19.34
C THR A 132 1.67 36.24 19.62
N ALA A 133 0.84 37.02 20.33
CA ALA A 133 -0.53 36.66 20.66
C ALA A 133 -1.47 36.50 19.46
N HIS A 134 -2.59 35.79 19.67
CA HIS A 134 -3.76 35.98 18.81
C HIS A 134 -4.38 37.35 19.05
N VAL A 135 -5.12 37.86 18.05
CA VAL A 135 -5.83 39.14 18.14
C VAL A 135 -7.27 38.91 17.72
N ASP A 136 -8.23 39.30 18.56
CA ASP A 136 -9.64 39.12 18.26
C ASP A 136 -10.18 40.20 17.30
N LYS A 137 -11.49 40.22 17.07
CA LYS A 137 -12.16 41.21 16.19
C LYS A 137 -12.12 42.65 16.71
N ASN A 138 -11.90 42.85 18.01
CA ASN A 138 -11.83 44.16 18.65
C ASN A 138 -10.39 44.67 18.76
N GLY A 139 -9.40 43.85 18.38
CA GLY A 139 -7.99 44.18 18.50
C GLY A 139 -7.37 43.72 19.83
N GLU A 140 -8.08 42.95 20.65
CA GLU A 140 -7.61 42.50 21.96
C GLU A 140 -6.76 41.22 21.83
N ALA A 141 -5.63 41.19 22.54
CA ALA A 141 -4.72 40.05 22.54
C ALA A 141 -5.27 38.88 23.37
N PHE A 142 -5.15 37.65 22.86
CA PHE A 142 -5.51 36.44 23.59
C PHE A 142 -4.60 35.24 23.26
N TRP A 143 -4.69 34.19 24.07
CA TRP A 143 -3.81 33.02 24.02
C TRP A 143 -4.60 31.71 24.03
N ASP A 144 -4.05 30.69 23.39
CA ASP A 144 -4.45 29.30 23.55
C ASP A 144 -3.60 28.64 24.65
N ALA A 145 -4.26 28.14 25.69
CA ALA A 145 -3.65 27.46 26.83
C ALA A 145 -3.91 25.94 26.85
N SER A 146 -4.53 25.39 25.79
CA SER A 146 -4.91 23.98 25.71
C SER A 146 -3.73 23.01 25.59
N PHE A 147 -2.53 23.54 25.35
CA PHE A 147 -1.28 22.80 25.20
C PHE A 147 -0.41 22.77 26.47
N GLY A 148 -0.80 23.49 27.54
CA GLY A 148 0.03 23.73 28.72
C GLY A 148 0.71 25.12 28.66
N PRO A 149 1.71 25.34 27.80
CA PRO A 149 2.22 26.67 27.49
C PRO A 149 1.20 27.56 26.76
N LYS A 150 1.34 28.89 26.88
CA LYS A 150 0.54 29.84 26.09
C LYS A 150 1.04 29.85 24.65
N THR A 151 0.14 29.57 23.72
CA THR A 151 0.40 29.64 22.27
C THR A 151 -0.46 30.74 21.65
N GLY A 152 0.10 31.43 20.66
CA GLY A 152 -0.49 32.60 20.03
C GLY A 152 -0.70 32.41 18.54
N CYS A 153 -0.71 33.50 17.78
CA CYS A 153 -0.96 33.43 16.35
C CYS A 153 0.24 32.85 15.59
N PRO A 154 0.09 31.74 14.84
CA PRO A 154 1.20 31.14 14.09
C PRO A 154 1.76 32.07 12.99
N PHE A 155 0.96 33.03 12.51
CA PHE A 155 1.36 34.02 11.51
C PHE A 155 2.06 35.25 12.11
N ALA A 156 2.17 35.35 13.44
CA ALA A 156 2.84 36.45 14.13
C ALA A 156 4.28 36.14 14.55
N LEU A 157 4.83 35.01 14.09
CA LEU A 157 6.11 34.45 14.57
C LEU A 157 7.34 34.86 13.77
N GLU A 158 7.19 35.51 12.61
CA GLU A 158 8.29 35.77 11.68
C GLU A 158 9.46 36.54 12.34
N HIS A 159 9.16 37.51 13.20
CA HIS A 159 10.17 38.31 13.92
C HIS A 159 10.95 37.51 14.98
N ARG A 160 10.45 36.34 15.40
CA ARG A 160 11.11 35.45 16.36
C ARG A 160 12.09 34.48 15.68
N ILE A 161 11.92 34.23 14.38
CA ILE A 161 12.79 33.33 13.61
C ILE A 161 14.28 33.72 13.71
N PRO A 162 14.69 34.99 13.54
CA PRO A 162 16.10 35.37 13.69
C PRO A 162 16.64 35.16 15.11
N VAL A 163 15.80 35.31 16.15
CA VAL A 163 16.19 35.13 17.56
C VAL A 163 16.54 33.66 17.82
N ILE A 164 15.69 32.73 17.37
CA ILE A 164 15.96 31.29 17.52
C ILE A 164 17.14 30.86 16.64
N THR A 165 17.23 31.40 15.44
CA THR A 165 18.34 31.13 14.51
C THR A 165 19.69 31.54 15.11
N ASP A 166 19.77 32.71 15.77
CA ASP A 166 21.00 33.17 16.44
C ASP A 166 21.44 32.21 17.55
N ARG A 167 20.48 31.73 18.38
CA ARG A 167 20.77 30.76 19.44
C ARG A 167 21.48 29.51 18.90
N ILE A 168 20.98 28.94 17.81
CA ILE A 168 21.58 27.77 17.16
C ILE A 168 22.92 28.13 16.50
N THR A 169 22.96 29.23 15.74
CA THR A 169 24.14 29.63 14.95
C THR A 169 25.35 29.87 15.83
N ARG A 170 25.18 30.46 17.01
CA ARG A 170 26.28 30.71 17.96
C ARG A 170 27.00 29.43 18.39
N PHE A 171 26.25 28.36 18.68
CA PHE A 171 26.84 27.05 19.01
C PHE A 171 27.49 26.41 17.77
N VAL A 172 26.76 26.37 16.66
CA VAL A 172 27.22 25.78 15.39
C VAL A 172 28.54 26.41 14.92
N ASP A 173 28.63 27.75 14.93
CA ASP A 173 29.83 28.47 14.52
C ASP A 173 31.01 28.22 15.46
N ALA A 174 30.77 28.09 16.76
CA ALA A 174 31.81 27.77 17.74
C ALA A 174 32.38 26.36 17.55
N TYR A 175 31.53 25.36 17.27
CA TYR A 175 31.96 24.00 16.94
C TYR A 175 32.77 23.97 15.64
N HIS A 176 32.27 24.66 14.60
CA HIS A 176 32.95 24.75 13.31
C HIS A 176 34.32 25.44 13.45
N ALA A 177 34.41 26.55 14.21
CA ALA A 177 35.67 27.24 14.49
C ALA A 177 36.68 26.37 15.27
N ALA A 178 36.18 25.48 16.13
CA ALA A 178 37.00 24.51 16.85
C ALA A 178 37.39 23.27 16.01
N GLY A 179 36.92 23.18 14.76
CA GLY A 179 37.14 22.02 13.89
C GLY A 179 36.47 20.75 14.42
N LEU A 180 35.35 20.89 15.12
CA LEU A 180 34.55 19.79 15.67
C LEU A 180 33.31 19.63 14.79
N GLU A 181 33.29 18.58 13.97
CA GLU A 181 32.17 18.26 13.07
C GLU A 181 31.01 17.72 13.89
N ILE A 182 29.81 18.25 13.68
CA ILE A 182 28.60 17.73 14.33
C ILE A 182 28.05 16.62 13.44
N ASP A 183 28.05 15.39 13.95
CA ASP A 183 27.55 14.22 13.23
C ASP A 183 26.04 14.07 13.39
N PHE A 184 25.53 14.32 14.61
CA PHE A 184 24.14 14.13 14.96
C PHE A 184 23.62 15.28 15.82
N ILE A 185 22.45 15.80 15.48
CA ILE A 185 21.75 16.81 16.28
C ILE A 185 20.26 16.62 16.16
N PHE A 186 19.58 16.60 17.29
CA PHE A 186 18.14 16.42 17.32
C PHE A 186 17.48 17.45 18.24
N ALA A 187 16.16 17.56 18.08
CA ALA A 187 15.30 18.27 19.01
C ALA A 187 14.03 17.48 19.33
N ASP A 188 13.42 17.83 20.44
CA ASP A 188 12.10 17.41 20.89
C ASP A 188 11.22 18.66 20.98
N TRP A 189 11.01 19.27 19.81
CA TRP A 189 10.20 20.47 19.67
C TRP A 189 8.77 20.05 19.35
N GLU A 190 8.02 19.72 20.40
CA GLU A 190 6.63 19.23 20.35
C GLU A 190 5.64 20.38 20.47
N ILE A 191 5.67 21.07 21.62
CA ILE A 191 4.62 21.99 22.09
C ILE A 191 5.09 23.45 22.06
N ASP A 192 5.51 23.90 20.87
CA ASP A 192 5.85 25.29 20.58
C ASP A 192 5.80 25.49 19.05
N GLY A 193 5.44 26.70 18.59
CA GLY A 193 5.21 27.03 17.19
C GLY A 193 3.86 26.61 16.59
N PRO A 194 3.69 26.70 15.25
CA PRO A 194 2.40 26.42 14.59
C PRO A 194 1.93 24.96 14.81
N MET A 195 0.69 24.79 15.28
CA MET A 195 0.04 23.50 15.58
C MET A 195 -1.46 23.58 15.34
N GLU A 196 -2.07 22.48 14.91
CA GLU A 196 -3.45 22.40 14.44
C GLU A 196 -4.42 21.71 15.42
N TRP A 197 -3.91 21.12 16.50
CA TRP A 197 -4.67 20.28 17.43
C TRP A 197 -5.31 21.07 18.57
N ASN A 198 -6.04 20.38 19.44
CA ASN A 198 -6.69 20.98 20.60
C ASN A 198 -7.60 22.17 20.18
N ASN A 199 -7.46 23.32 20.83
CA ASN A 199 -8.30 24.49 20.57
C ASN A 199 -7.75 25.40 19.45
N ALA A 200 -6.66 25.01 18.78
CA ALA A 200 -5.96 25.86 17.81
C ALA A 200 -6.84 26.25 16.61
N TRP A 201 -7.72 25.35 16.16
CA TRP A 201 -8.69 25.61 15.10
C TRP A 201 -9.67 26.71 15.49
N GLU A 202 -10.35 26.57 16.61
CA GLU A 202 -11.33 27.54 17.11
C GLU A 202 -10.68 28.90 17.40
N HIS A 203 -9.49 28.89 17.99
CA HIS A 203 -8.73 30.12 18.28
C HIS A 203 -8.27 30.81 16.99
N SER A 204 -7.88 30.05 15.96
CA SER A 204 -7.52 30.61 14.65
C SER A 204 -8.73 31.20 13.91
N LEU A 205 -9.91 30.61 14.04
CA LEU A 205 -11.15 31.20 13.48
C LEU A 205 -11.54 32.52 14.17
N ARG A 206 -11.23 32.66 15.47
CA ARG A 206 -11.46 33.92 16.22
C ARG A 206 -10.41 34.99 15.93
N CYS A 207 -9.20 34.59 15.56
CA CYS A 207 -8.06 35.47 15.34
C CYS A 207 -8.15 36.20 13.99
N THR A 208 -8.11 37.54 14.00
CA THR A 208 -8.08 38.37 12.77
C THR A 208 -6.87 38.05 11.90
N ARG A 209 -5.67 38.00 12.49
CA ARG A 209 -4.42 37.67 11.78
C ARG A 209 -4.47 36.30 11.09
N CYS A 210 -5.04 35.28 11.75
CA CYS A 210 -5.16 33.96 11.14
C CYS A 210 -6.14 33.98 9.96
N ARG A 211 -7.30 34.62 10.12
CA ARG A 211 -8.30 34.73 9.05
C ARG A 211 -7.81 35.50 7.83
N GLU A 212 -6.92 36.47 8.00
CA GLU A 212 -6.30 37.21 6.89
C GLU A 212 -5.31 36.36 6.08
N ASN A 213 -4.68 35.37 6.71
CA ASN A 213 -3.68 34.51 6.08
C ASN A 213 -4.22 33.16 5.61
N LEU A 214 -5.41 32.76 6.07
CA LEU A 214 -6.11 31.56 5.61
C LEU A 214 -7.04 31.91 4.43
N PRO A 215 -7.11 31.09 3.38
CA PRO A 215 -8.09 31.28 2.31
C PRO A 215 -9.52 31.41 2.86
N PRO A 216 -10.39 32.25 2.24
CA PRO A 216 -11.79 32.31 2.61
C PRO A 216 -12.46 30.92 2.53
N ASN A 217 -13.32 30.59 3.51
CA ASN A 217 -14.01 29.29 3.60
C ASN A 217 -13.08 28.06 3.71
N SER A 218 -11.86 28.23 4.26
CA SER A 218 -10.97 27.11 4.55
C SER A 218 -11.64 26.07 5.46
N ASP A 219 -11.46 24.79 5.15
CA ASP A 219 -11.75 23.68 6.03
C ASP A 219 -10.53 23.33 6.91
N PHE A 220 -10.66 22.29 7.75
CA PHE A 220 -9.56 21.86 8.62
C PHE A 220 -8.34 21.36 7.83
N ARG A 221 -8.51 20.76 6.64
CA ARG A 221 -7.39 20.27 5.81
C ARG A 221 -6.53 21.40 5.30
N VAL A 222 -7.17 22.46 4.80
CA VAL A 222 -6.47 23.68 4.35
C VAL A 222 -5.72 24.32 5.53
N PHE A 223 -6.35 24.37 6.71
CA PHE A 223 -5.73 24.88 7.92
C PHE A 223 -4.53 24.06 8.38
N GLN A 224 -4.68 22.75 8.58
CA GLN A 224 -3.59 21.86 8.98
C GLN A 224 -2.42 21.97 7.99
N THR A 225 -2.70 21.89 6.68
CA THR A 225 -1.65 21.97 5.65
C THR A 225 -0.91 23.31 5.70
N THR A 226 -1.62 24.41 5.93
CA THR A 226 -1.02 25.75 6.04
C THR A 226 -0.12 25.85 7.26
N LEU A 227 -0.59 25.40 8.43
CA LEU A 227 0.18 25.45 9.66
C LEU A 227 1.40 24.52 9.63
N ARG A 228 1.26 23.29 9.12
CA ARG A 228 2.38 22.35 8.97
C ARG A 228 3.41 22.84 7.96
N ARG A 229 2.99 23.57 6.92
CA ARG A 229 3.91 24.26 6.01
C ARG A 229 4.69 25.37 6.70
N LEU A 230 4.03 26.20 7.52
CA LEU A 230 4.72 27.23 8.31
C LEU A 230 5.69 26.59 9.32
N ARG A 231 5.22 25.59 10.07
CA ARG A 231 6.02 24.85 11.05
C ARG A 231 7.31 24.32 10.44
N SER A 232 7.20 23.59 9.33
CA SER A 232 8.35 23.03 8.63
C SER A 232 9.29 24.10 8.07
N GLN A 233 8.77 25.20 7.51
CA GLN A 233 9.60 26.31 7.05
C GLN A 233 10.36 26.98 8.21
N PHE A 234 9.74 27.13 9.38
CA PHE A 234 10.39 27.67 10.57
C PHE A 234 11.47 26.72 11.07
N GLN A 235 11.16 25.44 11.24
CA GLN A 235 12.16 24.41 11.59
C GLN A 235 13.36 24.45 10.63
N LYS A 236 13.09 24.59 9.33
CA LYS A 236 14.14 24.70 8.32
C LYS A 236 15.05 25.90 8.53
N ARG A 237 14.46 27.07 8.74
CA ARG A 237 15.22 28.33 8.87
C ARG A 237 15.96 28.45 10.19
N MET A 238 15.34 28.00 11.29
CA MET A 238 15.87 28.15 12.64
C MET A 238 16.86 27.06 13.03
N PHE A 239 16.68 25.84 12.50
CA PHE A 239 17.38 24.66 13.00
C PHE A 239 18.20 23.93 11.94
N SER A 240 17.57 23.35 10.91
CA SER A 240 18.31 22.50 9.96
C SER A 240 19.25 23.30 9.06
N ASN A 241 18.83 24.42 8.47
CA ASN A 241 19.70 25.21 7.58
C ASN A 241 20.94 25.76 8.31
N PRO A 242 20.85 26.36 9.52
CA PRO A 242 22.03 26.81 10.24
C PRO A 242 23.06 25.71 10.48
N VAL A 243 22.60 24.51 10.87
CA VAL A 243 23.46 23.33 11.07
C VAL A 243 24.08 22.89 9.74
N LEU A 244 23.25 22.56 8.75
CA LEU A 244 23.68 21.95 7.48
C LEU A 244 24.57 22.87 6.65
N LYS A 245 24.47 24.20 6.84
CA LYS A 245 25.37 25.16 6.20
C LYS A 245 26.83 24.99 6.65
N ARG A 246 27.07 24.56 7.89
CA ARG A 246 28.42 24.30 8.43
C ARG A 246 28.79 22.82 8.39
N PHE A 247 27.80 21.95 8.54
CA PHE A 247 27.97 20.50 8.63
C PHE A 247 27.01 19.80 7.65
N PRO A 248 27.34 19.75 6.35
CA PRO A 248 26.42 19.25 5.32
C PRO A 248 26.01 17.78 5.47
N ASN A 249 26.81 16.99 6.20
CA ASN A 249 26.56 15.57 6.44
C ASN A 249 25.87 15.29 7.79
N ALA A 250 25.56 16.33 8.58
CA ALA A 250 24.95 16.14 9.88
C ALA A 250 23.56 15.49 9.76
N LEU A 251 23.27 14.55 10.66
CA LEU A 251 21.94 13.99 10.85
C LEU A 251 21.14 14.94 11.75
N VAL A 252 20.14 15.59 11.15
CA VAL A 252 19.26 16.56 11.81
C VAL A 252 17.86 15.98 11.86
N GLY A 253 17.31 15.82 13.05
CA GLY A 253 15.96 15.26 13.26
C GLY A 253 15.16 15.98 14.35
N ASN A 254 13.87 15.71 14.39
CA ASN A 254 12.98 16.16 15.45
C ASN A 254 12.00 15.05 15.83
N TYR A 255 11.67 14.96 17.12
CA TYR A 255 10.64 14.05 17.63
C TYR A 255 9.37 14.07 16.78
N GLY A 256 8.91 12.88 16.39
CA GLY A 256 7.68 12.69 15.64
C GLY A 256 7.64 13.30 14.24
N VAL A 257 8.79 13.66 13.66
CA VAL A 257 8.87 14.17 12.29
C VAL A 257 9.57 13.12 11.41
N ASN A 258 8.79 12.52 10.52
CA ASN A 258 9.21 11.45 9.63
C ASN A 258 8.42 11.49 8.30
N PRO A 259 8.90 10.88 7.21
CA PRO A 259 8.06 10.56 6.07
C PRO A 259 6.91 9.60 6.44
N HIS A 260 5.73 9.77 5.85
CA HIS A 260 4.52 8.96 6.13
C HIS A 260 3.52 9.00 4.96
N GLY A 261 2.57 8.06 4.93
CA GLY A 261 1.53 7.92 3.90
C GLY A 261 0.31 8.84 4.09
N GLY A 262 0.47 9.98 4.75
CA GLY A 262 -0.63 10.92 5.02
C GLY A 262 -1.49 10.67 6.27
N SER A 263 -1.14 9.70 7.12
CA SER A 263 -1.86 9.42 8.38
C SER A 263 -0.92 9.35 9.60
N ARG A 264 -1.45 9.69 10.78
CA ARG A 264 -0.80 9.48 12.09
C ARG A 264 -1.64 8.55 12.97
N TYR A 265 -0.98 7.50 13.48
CA TYR A 265 -1.64 6.36 14.14
C TYR A 265 -1.58 6.36 15.67
N TRP A 266 -1.02 7.41 16.26
CA TRP A 266 -0.90 7.59 17.70
C TRP A 266 -1.37 8.98 18.09
N TYR A 267 -1.60 9.22 19.38
CA TYR A 267 -1.91 10.52 19.97
C TYR A 267 -0.91 10.80 21.06
N ASP A 268 -0.32 11.98 21.04
CA ASP A 268 0.56 12.44 22.10
C ASP A 268 -0.23 12.73 23.39
N TYR A 269 0.46 12.82 24.53
CA TYR A 269 -0.17 12.98 25.85
C TYR A 269 -1.01 14.26 25.98
N PHE A 270 -0.72 15.29 25.17
CA PHE A 270 -1.41 16.58 25.18
C PHE A 270 -2.46 16.73 24.07
N GLU A 271 -2.57 15.77 23.14
CA GLU A 271 -3.37 15.93 21.93
C GLU A 271 -4.83 15.52 22.13
N LYS A 272 -5.73 16.39 21.70
CA LYS A 272 -7.16 16.15 21.55
C LYS A 272 -7.57 16.42 20.12
N LEU A 273 -8.36 15.52 19.57
CA LEU A 273 -8.88 15.60 18.21
C LEU A 273 -9.97 16.68 18.12
N PRO A 274 -9.82 17.73 17.28
CA PRO A 274 -10.87 18.70 17.03
C PRO A 274 -12.03 18.06 16.24
N ASP A 275 -13.27 18.44 16.53
CA ASP A 275 -14.46 17.90 15.83
C ASP A 275 -14.44 18.14 14.32
N ALA A 276 -13.79 19.23 13.89
CA ALA A 276 -13.65 19.58 12.47
C ALA A 276 -12.55 18.76 11.74
N ALA A 277 -11.71 18.03 12.47
CA ALA A 277 -10.59 17.33 11.89
C ALA A 277 -11.03 16.08 11.13
N PRO A 278 -10.59 15.90 9.87
CA PRO A 278 -10.87 14.68 9.14
C PRO A 278 -10.11 13.51 9.75
N THR A 279 -10.77 12.35 9.79
CA THR A 279 -10.17 11.13 10.32
C THR A 279 -10.50 9.92 9.46
N GLN A 280 -9.55 8.99 9.43
CA GLN A 280 -9.74 7.65 8.92
C GLN A 280 -10.13 6.77 10.10
N ARG A 281 -11.26 6.06 9.98
CA ARG A 281 -11.69 5.14 11.03
C ARG A 281 -11.21 3.73 10.74
N GLU A 282 -10.74 3.08 11.78
CA GLU A 282 -10.40 1.66 11.75
C GLU A 282 -10.64 1.09 13.13
N HIS A 283 -11.39 -0.01 13.18
CA HIS A 283 -11.97 -0.51 14.42
C HIS A 283 -12.69 0.62 15.18
N GLN A 284 -12.37 0.84 16.46
CA GLN A 284 -12.90 1.95 17.25
C GLN A 284 -11.94 3.14 17.32
N THR A 285 -10.82 3.11 16.59
CA THR A 285 -9.83 4.19 16.57
C THR A 285 -10.13 5.19 15.45
N SER A 286 -9.93 6.48 15.73
CA SER A 286 -9.88 7.52 14.69
C SER A 286 -8.43 7.91 14.46
N TYR A 287 -7.91 7.68 13.26
CA TYR A 287 -6.58 8.13 12.86
C TYR A 287 -6.64 9.47 12.16
N ARG A 288 -5.68 10.33 12.48
CA ARG A 288 -5.62 11.68 11.95
C ARG A 288 -5.02 11.66 10.58
N GLU A 289 -5.64 12.37 9.64
CA GLU A 289 -4.92 12.80 8.46
C GLU A 289 -3.77 13.72 8.90
N TRP A 290 -2.62 13.56 8.27
CA TRP A 290 -1.39 14.26 8.61
C TRP A 290 -0.80 14.90 7.36
N ALA A 291 -0.60 16.21 7.39
CA ALA A 291 0.01 16.92 6.29
C ALA A 291 1.54 16.68 6.25
N PRO A 292 2.15 16.42 5.07
CA PRO A 292 3.58 16.17 4.97
C PRO A 292 4.42 17.39 5.42
N GLU A 293 5.33 17.17 6.37
CA GLU A 293 6.21 18.23 6.90
C GLU A 293 7.72 17.92 6.81
N PHE A 294 8.11 16.65 6.76
CA PHE A 294 9.51 16.20 6.80
C PHE A 294 10.41 16.83 5.71
N GLU A 295 10.04 16.71 4.43
CA GLU A 295 10.88 17.22 3.34
C GLU A 295 11.09 18.74 3.43
N ARG A 296 10.05 19.46 3.88
CA ARG A 296 10.05 20.92 3.99
C ARG A 296 10.87 21.43 5.17
N SER A 297 11.02 20.62 6.23
CA SER A 297 11.84 20.99 7.40
C SER A 297 13.34 20.93 7.11
N GLY A 298 13.74 20.27 6.02
CA GLY A 298 15.16 20.06 5.70
C GLY A 298 15.85 19.10 6.67
N TYR A 299 15.11 18.29 7.42
CA TYR A 299 15.67 17.22 8.24
C TYR A 299 16.29 16.14 7.35
N THR A 300 17.39 15.59 7.85
CA THR A 300 18.18 14.54 7.18
C THR A 300 18.03 13.19 7.89
N MET A 301 17.19 13.12 8.94
CA MET A 301 16.93 11.91 9.70
C MET A 301 15.46 11.80 10.11
N SER A 302 14.87 10.64 9.85
CA SER A 302 13.48 10.27 10.18
C SER A 302 13.37 9.79 11.63
N MET A 303 12.43 10.34 12.42
CA MET A 303 12.28 9.98 13.84
C MET A 303 10.82 9.69 14.23
N PRO A 304 10.24 8.55 13.79
CA PRO A 304 8.89 8.15 14.17
C PRO A 304 8.78 7.78 15.66
N VAL A 305 7.56 7.73 16.20
CA VAL A 305 7.30 7.48 17.64
C VAL A 305 6.55 6.15 17.82
N VAL A 306 7.21 5.18 18.44
CA VAL A 306 6.76 3.80 18.59
C VAL A 306 6.59 3.51 20.09
N TYR A 307 5.50 4.01 20.67
CA TYR A 307 5.21 3.96 22.12
C TYR A 307 3.91 3.21 22.43
N THR A 308 3.78 2.75 23.68
CA THR A 308 2.60 2.10 24.25
C THR A 308 1.60 3.12 24.80
N TRP A 309 1.04 3.95 23.91
CA TRP A 309 0.06 4.99 24.27
C TRP A 309 -1.22 4.41 24.90
N TYR A 310 -1.53 4.78 26.15
CA TYR A 310 -2.71 4.27 26.88
C TYR A 310 -4.02 4.46 26.11
N SER A 311 -4.21 5.65 25.50
CA SER A 311 -5.47 6.09 24.89
C SER A 311 -5.97 5.21 23.73
N ILE A 312 -5.06 4.54 23.03
CA ILE A 312 -5.40 3.74 21.85
C ILE A 312 -5.63 2.26 22.17
N PHE A 313 -5.16 1.76 23.32
CA PHE A 313 -5.16 0.32 23.64
C PHE A 313 -6.56 -0.32 23.57
N LYS A 314 -7.57 0.36 24.12
CA LYS A 314 -8.96 -0.13 24.16
C LYS A 314 -9.68 -0.04 22.82
N SER A 315 -9.11 0.68 21.85
CA SER A 315 -9.76 0.92 20.56
C SER A 315 -9.60 -0.25 19.57
N TYR A 316 -8.73 -1.22 19.89
CA TYR A 316 -8.53 -2.45 19.11
C TYR A 316 -9.34 -3.61 19.68
N PRO A 317 -10.05 -4.39 18.83
CA PRO A 317 -11.00 -5.41 19.26
C PRO A 317 -10.34 -6.76 19.56
N PHE A 318 -9.01 -6.85 19.59
CA PHE A 318 -8.29 -8.12 19.70
C PHE A 318 -8.32 -8.68 21.12
N ASP A 319 -8.53 -9.98 21.28
CA ASP A 319 -8.53 -10.61 22.62
C ASP A 319 -7.12 -10.77 23.22
N ILE A 320 -6.07 -10.68 22.40
CA ILE A 320 -4.67 -10.83 22.82
C ILE A 320 -4.08 -9.45 23.11
N SER A 321 -3.83 -9.18 24.39
CA SER A 321 -3.32 -7.90 24.90
C SER A 321 -2.02 -7.46 24.20
N ASP A 322 -1.03 -8.36 24.11
CA ASP A 322 0.23 -8.07 23.40
C ASP A 322 -0.02 -7.66 21.94
N TYR A 323 -1.00 -8.27 21.27
CA TYR A 323 -1.30 -7.93 19.88
C TYR A 323 -1.92 -6.54 19.73
N ARG A 324 -2.65 -6.03 20.73
CA ARG A 324 -3.16 -4.64 20.70
C ARG A 324 -2.03 -3.62 20.68
N TRP A 325 -1.01 -3.81 21.53
CA TRP A 325 0.19 -2.98 21.54
C TRP A 325 0.98 -3.15 20.25
N PHE A 326 1.26 -4.40 19.90
CA PHE A 326 2.09 -4.76 18.77
C PHE A 326 1.50 -4.26 17.45
N TYR A 327 0.18 -4.41 17.23
CA TYR A 327 -0.51 -3.96 16.02
C TYR A 327 -0.30 -2.45 15.78
N ASN A 328 -0.59 -1.62 16.78
CA ASN A 328 -0.44 -0.17 16.62
C ASN A 328 1.00 0.24 16.38
N MET A 329 1.91 -0.24 17.22
CA MET A 329 3.30 0.15 17.16
C MET A 329 3.95 -0.33 15.85
N LEU A 330 3.59 -1.54 15.38
CA LEU A 330 4.03 -2.04 14.08
C LEU A 330 3.46 -1.19 12.94
N LYS A 331 2.21 -0.71 13.05
CA LYS A 331 1.62 0.22 12.08
C LYS A 331 2.39 1.53 11.97
N VAL A 332 2.84 2.08 13.09
CA VAL A 332 3.71 3.27 13.06
C VAL A 332 5.05 2.99 12.38
N ALA A 333 5.72 1.90 12.78
CA ALA A 333 6.98 1.49 12.17
C ALA A 333 6.83 1.25 10.66
N SER A 334 5.80 0.52 10.24
CA SER A 334 5.57 0.19 8.83
C SER A 334 5.23 1.41 7.99
N ASN A 335 4.43 2.34 8.52
CA ASN A 335 4.12 3.59 7.85
C ASN A 335 5.38 4.43 7.62
N ALA A 336 6.24 4.57 8.63
CA ALA A 336 7.51 5.29 8.45
C ALA A 336 8.47 4.53 7.52
N GLY A 337 8.62 3.22 7.69
CA GLY A 337 9.50 2.37 6.87
C GLY A 337 9.11 2.33 5.39
N ALA A 338 7.82 2.28 5.08
CA ALA A 338 7.32 2.27 3.70
C ALA A 338 7.54 3.60 2.96
N HIS A 339 7.63 4.72 3.68
CA HIS A 339 7.67 6.07 3.09
C HIS A 339 9.00 6.78 3.28
N THR A 340 9.90 6.28 4.13
CA THR A 340 11.23 6.85 4.32
C THR A 340 12.15 6.36 3.20
N PRO A 341 12.75 7.26 2.39
CA PRO A 341 13.70 6.84 1.36
C PRO A 341 14.91 6.14 1.98
N ALA A 342 15.44 5.09 1.35
CA ALA A 342 16.57 4.31 1.87
C ALA A 342 17.85 5.12 2.14
N ALA A 343 18.00 6.30 1.53
CA ALA A 343 19.12 7.21 1.77
C ALA A 343 18.97 8.08 3.02
N ILE A 344 17.79 8.09 3.65
CA ILE A 344 17.48 8.86 4.86
C ILE A 344 17.50 7.92 6.05
N PRO A 345 18.45 8.05 6.99
CA PRO A 345 18.46 7.23 8.18
C PRO A 345 17.19 7.42 9.01
N SER A 346 16.72 6.34 9.63
CA SER A 346 15.54 6.33 10.48
C SER A 346 15.84 5.78 11.86
N VAL A 347 15.61 6.62 12.88
CA VAL A 347 15.82 6.32 14.30
C VAL A 347 14.51 6.55 15.06
N PRO A 348 13.63 5.53 15.13
CA PRO A 348 12.42 5.58 15.94
C PRO A 348 12.69 5.89 17.41
N PHE A 349 11.87 6.76 17.99
CA PHE A 349 11.68 6.84 19.42
C PHE A 349 10.93 5.60 19.90
N VAL A 350 11.47 4.92 20.90
CA VAL A 350 10.86 3.69 21.48
C VAL A 350 10.70 3.82 22.99
N HIS A 351 9.65 3.19 23.51
CA HIS A 351 9.29 3.18 24.93
C HIS A 351 8.38 1.99 25.24
N TRP A 352 8.65 1.25 26.31
CA TRP A 352 7.95 0.03 26.69
C TRP A 352 6.83 0.28 27.71
N HIS A 353 7.10 1.01 28.80
CA HIS A 353 6.12 1.27 29.85
C HIS A 353 4.88 1.98 29.30
N THR A 354 3.71 1.65 29.81
CA THR A 354 2.46 2.26 29.32
C THR A 354 2.52 3.78 29.41
N THR A 355 2.43 4.47 28.27
CA THR A 355 2.63 5.92 28.16
C THR A 355 1.34 6.68 28.45
N ALA A 356 1.47 7.73 29.28
CA ALA A 356 0.41 8.65 29.65
C ALA A 356 -0.89 7.98 30.18
N PRO A 357 -0.80 7.05 31.16
CA PRO A 357 -1.99 6.50 31.79
C PRO A 357 -2.75 7.58 32.57
N PRO A 358 -4.08 7.47 32.73
CA PRO A 358 -4.87 8.39 33.54
C PRO A 358 -4.42 8.32 35.02
N ALA A 359 -4.57 9.44 35.73
CA ALA A 359 -4.24 9.51 37.15
C ALA A 359 -5.09 8.55 38.02
N ASP A 360 -6.33 8.28 37.59
CA ASP A 360 -7.17 7.24 38.16
C ASP A 360 -7.03 5.96 37.33
N LEU A 361 -6.42 4.94 37.92
CA LEU A 361 -6.17 3.63 37.31
C LEU A 361 -7.31 2.63 37.60
N SER A 362 -8.55 3.10 37.78
CA SER A 362 -9.71 2.22 38.01
C SER A 362 -9.89 1.14 36.93
N GLU A 363 -9.37 1.39 35.73
CA GLU A 363 -9.32 0.43 34.62
C GLU A 363 -7.88 0.30 34.06
N PRO A 364 -6.99 -0.44 34.74
CA PRO A 364 -5.62 -0.61 34.28
C PRO A 364 -5.59 -1.43 32.98
N VAL A 365 -4.68 -1.09 32.08
CA VAL A 365 -4.38 -1.91 30.91
C VAL A 365 -3.21 -2.83 31.23
N GLU A 366 -3.18 -3.99 30.61
CA GLU A 366 -2.07 -4.93 30.79
C GLU A 366 -0.83 -4.40 30.09
N GLN A 367 0.27 -4.35 30.82
CA GLN A 367 1.57 -3.91 30.33
C GLN A 367 2.04 -4.85 29.21
N PHE A 368 2.57 -4.27 28.13
CA PHE A 368 3.11 -5.02 27.00
C PHE A 368 4.17 -6.03 27.47
N SER A 369 4.10 -7.30 27.05
CA SER A 369 5.08 -8.29 27.51
C SER A 369 6.48 -7.97 26.98
N GLU A 370 7.50 -8.31 27.77
CA GLU A 370 8.90 -8.05 27.42
C GLU A 370 9.31 -8.73 26.10
N LYS A 371 8.88 -9.98 25.90
CA LYS A 371 9.18 -10.75 24.68
C LYS A 371 8.48 -10.15 23.46
N ALA A 372 7.20 -9.80 23.55
CA ALA A 372 6.48 -9.21 22.42
C ALA A 372 7.02 -7.82 22.05
N TYR A 373 7.46 -7.03 23.04
CA TYR A 373 8.15 -5.76 22.78
C TYR A 373 9.51 -5.95 22.10
N GLN A 374 10.33 -6.88 22.57
CA GLN A 374 11.61 -7.18 21.91
C GLN A 374 11.41 -7.69 20.48
N ASP A 375 10.38 -8.50 20.25
CA ASP A 375 9.99 -8.94 18.92
C ASP A 375 9.56 -7.75 18.05
N LEU A 376 8.75 -6.83 18.58
CA LEU A 376 8.37 -5.60 17.87
C LEU A 376 9.60 -4.76 17.48
N LEU A 377 10.60 -4.62 18.35
CA LEU A 377 11.84 -3.93 18.04
C LEU A 377 12.60 -4.60 16.88
N TRP A 378 12.65 -5.94 16.85
CA TRP A 378 13.17 -6.68 15.70
C TRP A 378 12.38 -6.38 14.43
N HIS A 379 11.05 -6.46 14.49
CA HIS A 379 10.20 -6.14 13.36
C HIS A 379 10.38 -4.71 12.86
N THR A 380 10.65 -3.77 13.77
CA THR A 380 10.95 -2.36 13.46
C THR A 380 12.24 -2.27 12.66
N LEU A 381 13.37 -2.83 13.14
CA LEU A 381 14.62 -2.85 12.36
C LEU A 381 14.42 -3.47 10.97
N LEU A 382 13.70 -4.59 10.90
CA LEU A 382 13.46 -5.32 9.66
C LEU A 382 12.45 -4.66 8.71
N ARG A 383 11.87 -3.52 9.08
CA ARG A 383 11.00 -2.69 8.24
C ARG A 383 11.68 -1.42 7.73
N GLY A 384 13.01 -1.33 7.87
CA GLY A 384 13.82 -0.25 7.31
C GLY A 384 14.22 0.83 8.31
N HIS A 385 14.34 0.48 9.60
CA HIS A 385 14.84 1.38 10.63
C HIS A 385 16.28 1.01 11.05
N ASP A 386 17.13 2.01 11.25
CA ASP A 386 18.59 1.82 11.40
C ASP A 386 19.02 1.60 12.86
N SER A 387 18.34 2.26 13.80
CA SER A 387 18.64 2.22 15.23
C SER A 387 17.43 2.64 16.05
N PHE A 388 17.62 2.89 17.35
CA PHE A 388 16.57 3.32 18.28
C PHE A 388 16.99 4.56 19.08
N PHE A 389 15.99 5.34 19.45
CA PHE A 389 16.08 6.42 20.43
C PHE A 389 15.22 6.08 21.63
N LEU A 390 15.84 5.68 22.74
CA LEU A 390 15.11 5.35 23.96
C LEU A 390 14.78 6.60 24.76
N TRP A 391 13.49 6.81 25.03
CA TRP A 391 13.00 7.77 26.01
C TRP A 391 12.24 7.04 27.12
N CYS A 392 12.42 7.48 28.37
CA CYS A 392 11.68 6.97 29.52
C CYS A 392 11.87 7.89 30.73
N LEU A 393 11.07 7.66 31.78
CA LEU A 393 11.29 8.25 33.10
C LEU A 393 12.54 7.66 33.78
N HIS A 394 13.03 8.32 34.83
CA HIS A 394 14.26 7.92 35.50
C HIS A 394 14.13 6.57 36.24
N GLU A 395 12.94 6.31 36.78
CA GLU A 395 12.55 5.09 37.47
C GLU A 395 12.34 3.90 36.53
N GLU A 396 12.06 4.16 35.25
CA GLU A 396 11.82 3.15 34.22
C GLU A 396 13.12 2.70 33.52
N LEU A 397 14.16 3.53 33.58
CA LEU A 397 15.40 3.41 32.80
C LEU A 397 16.05 2.03 32.86
N GLU A 398 16.12 1.42 34.04
CA GLU A 398 16.80 0.12 34.24
C GLU A 398 16.15 -0.98 33.39
N LYS A 399 14.82 -1.00 33.32
CA LYS A 399 14.06 -1.99 32.56
C LYS A 399 14.04 -1.67 31.08
N GLU A 400 13.78 -0.41 30.75
CA GLU A 400 13.71 0.11 29.37
C GLU A 400 15.01 -0.12 28.60
N VAL A 401 16.14 0.27 29.20
CA VAL A 401 17.45 0.13 28.53
C VAL A 401 17.85 -1.33 28.37
N ALA A 402 17.53 -2.20 29.33
CA ALA A 402 17.83 -3.63 29.24
C ALA A 402 17.11 -4.26 28.02
N LEU A 403 15.82 -3.96 27.83
CA LEU A 403 15.02 -4.52 26.75
C LEU A 403 15.49 -4.05 25.37
N VAL A 404 15.70 -2.74 25.20
CA VAL A 404 16.10 -2.15 23.91
C VAL A 404 17.54 -2.50 23.55
N HIS A 405 18.45 -2.45 24.53
CA HIS A 405 19.86 -2.79 24.32
C HIS A 405 20.04 -4.23 23.90
N GLU A 406 19.27 -5.16 24.47
CA GLU A 406 19.35 -6.58 24.09
C GLU A 406 19.08 -6.80 22.59
N VAL A 407 18.04 -6.18 22.04
CA VAL A 407 17.70 -6.29 20.60
C VAL A 407 18.75 -5.57 19.75
N TYR A 408 19.16 -4.37 20.14
CA TYR A 408 20.20 -3.61 19.45
C TYR A 408 21.53 -4.39 19.39
N ALA A 409 21.96 -4.99 20.51
CA ALA A 409 23.17 -5.80 20.58
C ALA A 409 23.05 -7.10 19.77
N LYS A 410 21.94 -7.84 19.91
CA LYS A 410 21.70 -9.09 19.15
C LYS A 410 21.57 -8.86 17.65
N SER A 411 21.24 -7.64 17.21
CA SER A 411 21.16 -7.30 15.79
C SER A 411 22.52 -6.96 15.15
N MET A 412 23.58 -6.77 15.93
CA MET A 412 24.92 -6.45 15.41
C MET A 412 25.48 -7.42 14.37
N PRO A 413 25.31 -8.76 14.50
CA PRO A 413 25.74 -9.70 13.46
C PRO A 413 25.06 -9.50 12.10
N TYR A 414 23.96 -8.76 12.05
CA TYR A 414 23.14 -8.50 10.87
C TYR A 414 23.25 -7.07 10.33
N THR A 415 24.26 -6.31 10.77
CA THR A 415 24.45 -4.89 10.39
C THR A 415 24.35 -4.65 8.88
N GLU A 416 24.92 -5.54 8.05
CA GLU A 416 24.85 -5.39 6.59
C GLU A 416 23.42 -5.48 6.03
N TYR A 417 22.56 -6.33 6.60
CA TYR A 417 21.16 -6.40 6.22
C TYR A 417 20.41 -5.13 6.66
N ILE A 418 20.68 -4.62 7.87
CA ILE A 418 20.01 -3.43 8.38
C ILE A 418 20.35 -2.20 7.54
N GLN A 419 21.62 -2.01 7.16
CA GLN A 419 22.06 -0.84 6.40
C GLN A 419 21.73 -0.90 4.90
N LYS A 420 21.64 -2.09 4.29
CA LYS A 420 21.59 -2.26 2.83
C LYS A 420 20.44 -3.11 2.33
N GLY A 421 19.74 -3.80 3.24
CA GLY A 421 18.66 -4.69 2.90
C GLY A 421 17.40 -3.91 2.53
N ILE A 422 16.61 -4.53 1.66
CA ILE A 422 15.33 -3.97 1.22
C ILE A 422 14.21 -4.67 2.01
N PRO A 423 13.34 -3.93 2.71
CA PRO A 423 12.18 -4.52 3.37
C PRO A 423 11.36 -5.39 2.40
N ILE A 424 11.09 -6.63 2.77
CA ILE A 424 10.31 -7.55 1.93
C ILE A 424 8.80 -7.35 2.05
N ASP A 425 8.38 -6.67 3.12
CA ASP A 425 6.98 -6.51 3.46
C ASP A 425 6.78 -5.34 4.44
N GLN A 426 5.67 -4.63 4.29
CA GLN A 426 5.21 -3.55 5.17
C GLN A 426 3.77 -3.77 5.67
N TYR A 427 3.17 -4.91 5.33
CA TYR A 427 1.83 -5.27 5.78
C TYR A 427 1.76 -5.48 7.29
N VAL A 428 0.67 -5.01 7.91
CA VAL A 428 0.36 -5.20 9.32
C VAL A 428 -0.93 -6.03 9.39
N PRO A 429 -0.92 -7.26 9.95
CA PRO A 429 -2.11 -8.10 9.90
C PRO A 429 -3.28 -7.51 10.70
N GLY A 430 -4.46 -7.42 10.08
CA GLY A 430 -5.68 -6.91 10.70
C GLY A 430 -6.30 -7.78 11.80
N ALA A 431 -5.72 -8.94 12.09
CA ALA A 431 -6.13 -9.87 13.13
C ALA A 431 -4.93 -10.60 13.73
N PRO A 432 -5.01 -11.11 14.98
CA PRO A 432 -3.92 -11.87 15.59
C PRO A 432 -3.53 -13.09 14.77
N GLY A 433 -2.24 -13.21 14.45
CA GLY A 433 -1.69 -14.25 13.61
C GLY A 433 -0.18 -14.18 13.48
N PRO A 434 0.42 -14.89 12.50
CA PRO A 434 1.83 -14.74 12.17
C PRO A 434 2.12 -13.34 11.64
N VAL A 435 3.04 -12.63 12.28
CA VAL A 435 3.65 -11.40 11.76
C VAL A 435 5.02 -11.74 11.22
N ILE A 436 5.30 -11.30 9.99
CA ILE A 436 6.60 -11.43 9.34
C ILE A 436 7.17 -10.04 9.05
N SER A 437 8.46 -9.86 9.32
CA SER A 437 9.27 -8.76 8.77
C SER A 437 10.55 -9.35 8.20
N GLY A 438 11.15 -8.68 7.22
CA GLY A 438 12.47 -9.08 6.75
C GLY A 438 13.15 -8.09 5.85
N LEU A 439 14.47 -8.21 5.77
CA LEU A 439 15.34 -7.41 4.90
C LEU A 439 16.02 -8.34 3.89
N ARG A 440 15.75 -8.13 2.60
CA ARG A 440 16.36 -8.88 1.50
C ARG A 440 17.69 -8.25 1.11
N LEU A 441 18.70 -9.09 0.98
CA LEU A 441 20.01 -8.74 0.42
C LEU A 441 20.41 -9.80 -0.61
N GLY A 442 20.24 -9.47 -1.89
CA GLY A 442 20.47 -10.41 -2.99
C GLY A 442 19.48 -11.58 -2.96
N ASN A 443 20.01 -12.81 -2.88
CA ASN A 443 19.23 -14.05 -2.86
C ASN A 443 18.99 -14.62 -1.44
N LYS A 444 19.12 -13.78 -0.42
CA LYS A 444 18.88 -14.13 0.98
C LYS A 444 18.07 -13.02 1.64
N ALA A 445 17.32 -13.36 2.69
CA ALA A 445 16.62 -12.40 3.51
C ALA A 445 16.82 -12.72 4.99
N LEU A 446 17.08 -11.70 5.79
CA LEU A 446 16.97 -11.77 7.25
C LEU A 446 15.50 -11.64 7.62
N ILE A 447 14.96 -12.67 8.27
CA ILE A 447 13.54 -12.79 8.60
C ILE A 447 13.36 -12.78 10.11
N LYS A 448 12.27 -12.15 10.57
CA LYS A 448 11.67 -12.31 11.90
C LYS A 448 10.24 -12.78 11.73
N ARG A 449 9.86 -13.83 12.48
CA ARG A 449 8.49 -14.31 12.66
C ARG A 449 8.10 -14.18 14.13
N THR A 450 6.87 -13.75 14.36
CA THR A 450 6.23 -13.73 15.67
C THR A 450 4.78 -14.15 15.50
N ASP A 451 4.36 -15.21 16.20
CA ASP A 451 3.01 -15.75 16.14
C ASP A 451 2.19 -15.30 17.35
N PHE A 452 1.03 -14.69 17.10
CA PHE A 452 0.08 -14.30 18.15
C PHE A 452 -1.07 -15.31 18.33
N ASN A 453 -1.13 -16.35 17.50
CA ASN A 453 -2.07 -17.45 17.63
C ASN A 453 -1.33 -18.79 17.47
N GLN A 454 -2.01 -19.91 17.74
CA GLN A 454 -1.45 -21.23 17.50
C GLN A 454 -1.54 -21.56 16.00
N SER A 455 -0.64 -20.99 15.19
CA SER A 455 -0.51 -21.36 13.77
C SER A 455 0.76 -22.18 13.56
N PRO A 456 0.69 -23.53 13.60
CA PRO A 456 1.84 -24.40 13.38
C PRO A 456 2.15 -24.56 11.87
N GLU A 457 1.83 -23.55 11.05
CA GLU A 457 1.92 -23.66 9.61
C GLU A 457 3.21 -23.03 9.08
N ARG A 458 3.77 -23.68 8.07
CA ARG A 458 4.82 -23.11 7.23
C ARG A 458 4.18 -21.98 6.41
N LEU A 459 4.89 -20.88 6.28
CA LEU A 459 4.45 -19.75 5.47
C LEU A 459 5.35 -19.60 4.26
N THR A 460 4.77 -19.19 3.13
CA THR A 460 5.51 -18.80 1.95
C THR A 460 5.21 -17.32 1.69
N ILE A 461 6.23 -16.47 1.76
CA ILE A 461 6.09 -15.04 1.48
C ILE A 461 6.63 -14.76 0.07
N ALA A 462 5.76 -14.31 -0.82
CA ALA A 462 6.18 -13.80 -2.12
C ALA A 462 6.98 -12.49 -1.93
N VAL A 463 8.16 -12.42 -2.57
CA VAL A 463 9.00 -11.21 -2.60
C VAL A 463 9.09 -10.60 -4.00
N SER A 464 8.64 -11.34 -5.02
CA SER A 464 8.34 -10.86 -6.38
C SER A 464 7.36 -11.86 -7.03
N GLU A 465 6.98 -11.63 -8.29
CA GLU A 465 6.10 -12.55 -9.06
C GLU A 465 6.67 -13.97 -9.19
N THR A 466 8.00 -14.10 -9.17
CA THR A 466 8.69 -15.38 -9.40
C THR A 466 9.57 -15.81 -8.23
N GLU A 467 9.54 -15.10 -7.10
CA GLU A 467 10.42 -15.38 -5.98
C GLU A 467 9.66 -15.38 -4.66
N SER A 468 10.01 -16.32 -3.80
CA SER A 468 9.40 -16.49 -2.49
C SER A 468 10.42 -16.91 -1.44
N ILE A 469 9.99 -16.81 -0.18
CA ILE A 469 10.73 -17.26 0.99
C ILE A 469 9.83 -18.23 1.75
N GLU A 470 10.29 -19.46 1.93
CA GLU A 470 9.66 -20.41 2.84
C GLU A 470 10.13 -20.18 4.27
N ILE A 471 9.19 -19.98 5.19
CA ILE A 471 9.40 -19.69 6.60
C ILE A 471 8.83 -20.86 7.42
N PRO A 472 9.67 -21.65 8.11
CA PRO A 472 9.21 -22.73 8.97
C PRO A 472 8.24 -22.27 10.07
N ALA A 473 7.41 -23.19 10.56
CA ALA A 473 6.44 -22.94 11.64
C ALA A 473 7.09 -22.48 12.95
N ASP A 474 8.25 -23.06 13.29
CA ASP A 474 9.02 -22.81 14.52
C ASP A 474 10.12 -21.76 14.34
N PHE A 475 10.08 -21.01 13.24
CA PHE A 475 11.10 -20.02 12.93
C PHE A 475 10.93 -18.77 13.81
N ASP A 476 12.01 -18.33 14.47
CA ASP A 476 12.04 -17.04 15.19
C ASP A 476 12.72 -15.97 14.33
N THR A 477 14.05 -15.97 14.28
CA THR A 477 14.84 -14.97 13.57
C THR A 477 16.05 -15.62 12.90
N GLY A 478 16.33 -15.27 11.65
CA GLY A 478 17.51 -15.79 10.95
C GLY A 478 17.52 -15.49 9.45
N ILE A 479 18.54 -15.99 8.76
CA ILE A 479 18.69 -15.78 7.32
C ILE A 479 18.10 -16.97 6.56
N LEU A 480 17.14 -16.70 5.69
CA LEU A 480 16.52 -17.68 4.80
C LEU A 480 16.87 -17.39 3.33
N PRO A 481 16.96 -18.42 2.47
CA PRO A 481 17.16 -18.21 1.04
C PRO A 481 15.90 -17.62 0.39
N VAL A 482 16.11 -16.76 -0.60
CA VAL A 482 15.07 -16.38 -1.56
C VAL A 482 15.11 -17.41 -2.69
N SER A 483 14.03 -18.16 -2.83
CA SER A 483 13.88 -19.20 -3.85
C SER A 483 13.16 -18.64 -5.06
N ILE A 484 13.60 -19.03 -6.26
CA ILE A 484 12.80 -18.83 -7.47
C ILE A 484 11.64 -19.82 -7.39
N THR A 485 10.44 -19.31 -7.26
CA THR A 485 9.24 -20.10 -7.46
C THR A 485 9.13 -20.30 -8.97
N ALA A 486 9.32 -21.54 -9.45
CA ALA A 486 8.82 -21.88 -10.77
C ALA A 486 7.29 -21.84 -10.66
N THR A 487 6.71 -20.66 -10.89
CA THR A 487 5.27 -20.55 -11.04
C THR A 487 4.95 -21.19 -12.38
N GLU A 488 4.35 -22.39 -12.34
CA GLU A 488 3.51 -22.76 -13.47
C GLU A 488 2.51 -21.60 -13.66
N PRO A 489 2.32 -21.12 -14.90
CA PRO A 489 1.40 -20.02 -15.14
C PRO A 489 0.06 -20.38 -14.53
N SER A 490 -0.56 -19.42 -13.84
CA SER A 490 -1.88 -19.66 -13.25
C SER A 490 -2.84 -20.15 -14.35
N TRP A 491 -3.91 -20.87 -13.97
CA TRP A 491 -4.89 -21.33 -14.96
C TRP A 491 -5.40 -20.17 -15.85
N ILE A 492 -5.45 -18.95 -15.33
CA ILE A 492 -5.93 -17.76 -16.06
C ILE A 492 -4.89 -17.19 -17.02
N GLU A 493 -3.60 -17.42 -16.77
CA GLU A 493 -2.53 -17.09 -17.71
C GLU A 493 -2.44 -18.14 -18.83
N SER A 494 -2.82 -19.38 -18.53
CA SER A 494 -2.75 -20.52 -19.43
C SER A 494 -4.07 -20.86 -20.14
N SER A 495 -5.18 -20.20 -19.84
CA SER A 495 -6.49 -20.39 -20.48
C SER A 495 -7.21 -19.07 -20.77
N PHE A 496 -8.21 -19.09 -21.65
CA PHE A 496 -9.17 -18.01 -21.85
C PHE A 496 -10.49 -18.41 -21.16
N PRO A 497 -10.87 -17.75 -20.05
CA PRO A 497 -12.11 -18.04 -19.33
C PRO A 497 -13.35 -17.85 -20.21
N ILE A 498 -14.16 -18.89 -20.30
CA ILE A 498 -15.48 -18.93 -20.94
C ILE A 498 -16.42 -19.52 -19.90
N GLY A 499 -17.24 -18.67 -19.27
CA GLY A 499 -17.97 -19.08 -18.08
C GLY A 499 -19.41 -18.63 -17.96
N PHE A 500 -20.18 -19.33 -17.14
CA PHE A 500 -21.58 -19.00 -16.82
C PHE A 500 -21.69 -18.76 -15.31
N TYR A 501 -22.48 -17.77 -14.90
CA TYR A 501 -22.85 -17.56 -13.50
C TYR A 501 -23.75 -18.68 -12.94
N GLU A 502 -24.50 -19.35 -13.83
CA GLU A 502 -25.34 -20.49 -13.49
C GLU A 502 -24.50 -21.70 -13.05
N PHE A 503 -24.86 -22.28 -11.90
CA PHE A 503 -24.41 -23.60 -11.50
C PHE A 503 -25.59 -24.59 -11.55
N PRO A 504 -25.67 -25.47 -12.56
CA PRO A 504 -26.81 -26.36 -12.72
C PRO A 504 -26.97 -27.35 -11.57
N LYS A 505 -28.22 -27.56 -11.15
CA LYS A 505 -28.56 -28.60 -10.17
C LYS A 505 -28.38 -30.02 -10.74
N ASP A 506 -28.61 -30.18 -12.04
CA ASP A 506 -28.49 -31.47 -12.73
C ASP A 506 -27.14 -31.61 -13.43
N ASP A 507 -26.49 -32.75 -13.24
CA ASP A 507 -25.20 -33.08 -13.86
C ASP A 507 -25.31 -33.14 -15.39
N SER A 508 -26.47 -33.51 -15.95
CA SER A 508 -26.65 -33.56 -17.41
C SER A 508 -26.42 -32.19 -18.06
N THR A 509 -26.92 -31.12 -17.43
CA THR A 509 -26.75 -29.75 -17.91
C THR A 509 -25.31 -29.29 -17.77
N LEU A 510 -24.65 -29.64 -16.65
CA LEU A 510 -23.24 -29.31 -16.44
C LEU A 510 -22.32 -30.04 -17.45
N ILE A 511 -22.63 -31.30 -17.76
CA ILE A 511 -21.94 -32.07 -18.82
C ILE A 511 -22.13 -31.40 -20.19
N ASP A 512 -23.33 -30.93 -20.50
CA ASP A 512 -23.58 -30.25 -21.77
C ASP A 512 -22.88 -28.89 -21.84
N MET A 513 -22.77 -28.16 -20.73
CA MET A 513 -21.96 -26.96 -20.64
C MET A 513 -20.48 -27.25 -20.93
N ALA A 514 -19.91 -28.28 -20.30
CA ALA A 514 -18.52 -28.71 -20.54
C ALA A 514 -18.28 -29.06 -22.02
N LYS A 515 -19.18 -29.86 -22.62
CA LYS A 515 -19.11 -30.20 -24.06
C LYS A 515 -19.22 -28.98 -24.98
N ALA A 516 -19.95 -27.95 -24.54
CA ALA A 516 -20.06 -26.69 -25.25
C ALA A 516 -18.83 -25.77 -25.06
N GLY A 517 -17.77 -26.23 -24.40
CA GLY A 517 -16.52 -25.48 -24.24
C GLY A 517 -16.55 -24.45 -23.10
N ILE A 518 -17.54 -24.51 -22.22
CA ILE A 518 -17.54 -23.71 -20.99
C ILE A 518 -16.52 -24.34 -20.04
N ASN A 519 -15.57 -23.54 -19.56
CA ASN A 519 -14.44 -23.99 -18.74
C ASN A 519 -14.42 -23.40 -17.33
N LEU A 520 -15.36 -22.50 -17.01
CA LEU A 520 -15.44 -21.82 -15.72
C LEU A 520 -16.90 -21.61 -15.26
N VAL A 521 -17.23 -21.95 -14.01
CA VAL A 521 -18.60 -21.74 -13.44
C VAL A 521 -18.56 -21.25 -11.99
N ARG A 522 -19.65 -20.64 -11.52
CA ARG A 522 -19.75 -20.13 -10.14
C ARG A 522 -20.06 -21.24 -9.15
N CYS A 523 -19.14 -21.55 -8.24
CA CYS A 523 -19.31 -22.57 -7.20
C CYS A 523 -19.62 -21.93 -5.83
N ASN A 524 -20.39 -22.62 -4.99
CA ASN A 524 -20.75 -22.11 -3.66
C ASN A 524 -20.07 -22.87 -2.51
N ASN A 525 -19.70 -24.13 -2.75
CA ASN A 525 -19.20 -25.08 -1.76
C ASN A 525 -18.26 -26.13 -2.41
N GLU A 526 -17.63 -26.96 -1.57
CA GLU A 526 -16.72 -28.03 -1.99
C GLU A 526 -17.36 -29.04 -2.98
N ASN A 527 -18.61 -29.46 -2.74
CA ASN A 527 -19.31 -30.39 -3.64
C ASN A 527 -19.54 -29.80 -5.05
N ASP A 528 -19.77 -28.49 -5.16
CA ASP A 528 -19.84 -27.82 -6.46
C ASP A 528 -18.48 -27.88 -7.18
N LEU A 529 -17.38 -27.70 -6.44
CA LEU A 529 -16.02 -27.79 -6.97
C LEU A 529 -15.65 -29.23 -7.40
N ASP A 530 -16.07 -30.24 -6.66
CA ASP A 530 -15.88 -31.66 -7.02
C ASP A 530 -16.55 -31.98 -8.36
N ARG A 531 -17.79 -31.52 -8.54
CA ARG A 531 -18.59 -31.77 -9.76
C ARG A 531 -17.95 -31.17 -11.01
N VAL A 532 -17.37 -29.97 -10.91
CA VAL A 532 -16.67 -29.34 -12.05
C VAL A 532 -15.31 -29.96 -12.29
N GLN A 533 -14.60 -30.38 -11.22
CA GLN A 533 -13.34 -31.10 -11.35
C GLN A 533 -13.51 -32.40 -12.16
N ALA A 534 -14.60 -33.13 -11.93
CA ALA A 534 -14.91 -34.36 -12.65
C ALA A 534 -15.06 -34.17 -14.17
N LEU A 535 -15.25 -32.94 -14.63
CA LEU A 535 -15.42 -32.55 -16.03
C LEU A 535 -14.23 -31.74 -16.58
N ASP A 536 -13.12 -31.66 -15.82
CA ASP A 536 -11.95 -30.84 -16.14
C ASP A 536 -12.27 -29.33 -16.30
N MET A 537 -13.34 -28.89 -15.64
CA MET A 537 -13.74 -27.49 -15.55
C MET A 537 -13.17 -26.85 -14.28
N LYS A 538 -13.16 -25.52 -14.24
CA LYS A 538 -12.81 -24.72 -13.05
C LYS A 538 -14.04 -24.05 -12.43
N GLY A 539 -13.92 -23.74 -11.15
CA GLY A 539 -14.89 -22.99 -10.37
C GLY A 539 -14.33 -21.66 -9.86
N TRP A 540 -15.18 -20.65 -9.71
CA TRP A 540 -14.89 -19.48 -8.86
C TRP A 540 -15.81 -19.43 -7.65
N MET A 541 -15.38 -18.79 -6.58
CA MET A 541 -16.15 -18.68 -5.34
C MET A 541 -16.22 -17.24 -4.83
N ALA A 542 -17.43 -16.82 -4.45
CA ALA A 542 -17.67 -15.50 -3.86
C ALA A 542 -17.23 -15.43 -2.38
N MET A 543 -16.65 -14.27 -2.03
CA MET A 543 -16.13 -13.93 -0.71
C MET A 543 -16.74 -12.61 -0.21
N SER A 544 -17.23 -12.60 1.03
CA SER A 544 -17.85 -11.43 1.66
C SER A 544 -16.84 -10.38 2.16
N VAL A 545 -15.90 -9.97 1.32
CA VAL A 545 -14.83 -9.01 1.70
C VAL A 545 -15.37 -7.63 2.11
N GLN A 546 -16.58 -7.27 1.68
CA GLN A 546 -17.29 -6.06 2.09
C GLN A 546 -17.70 -6.05 3.57
N GLU A 547 -17.64 -7.20 4.26
CA GLU A 547 -17.91 -7.30 5.70
C GLU A 547 -16.66 -7.01 6.53
N GLY A 548 -15.47 -6.98 5.92
CA GLY A 548 -14.18 -6.92 6.60
C GLY A 548 -13.62 -8.31 6.92
N LEU A 549 -12.45 -8.34 7.59
CA LEU A 549 -11.77 -9.58 7.92
C LEU A 549 -12.47 -10.31 9.08
N THR A 550 -13.52 -11.07 8.76
CA THR A 550 -14.31 -11.82 9.73
C THR A 550 -13.84 -13.26 9.85
N ASN A 551 -14.15 -13.92 10.98
CA ASN A 551 -13.89 -15.35 11.18
C ASN A 551 -14.57 -16.21 10.10
N ASN A 552 -15.77 -15.84 9.66
CA ASN A 552 -16.49 -16.57 8.61
C ASN A 552 -15.76 -16.48 7.26
N LEU A 553 -15.23 -15.31 6.92
CA LEU A 553 -14.44 -15.11 5.70
C LEU A 553 -13.17 -15.96 5.74
N MET A 554 -12.43 -15.91 6.86
CA MET A 554 -11.19 -16.67 7.03
C MET A 554 -11.45 -18.18 6.96
N GLN A 555 -12.49 -18.68 7.63
CA GLN A 555 -12.87 -20.10 7.60
C GLN A 555 -13.28 -20.55 6.19
N ARG A 556 -14.13 -19.77 5.50
CA ARG A 556 -14.57 -20.09 4.14
C ARG A 556 -13.38 -20.20 3.18
N ALA A 557 -12.40 -19.33 3.31
CA ALA A 557 -11.17 -19.38 2.52
C ALA A 557 -10.38 -20.66 2.80
N SER A 558 -10.08 -20.93 4.08
CA SER A 558 -9.29 -22.10 4.48
C SER A 558 -9.93 -23.43 4.08
N ASP A 559 -11.27 -23.50 4.09
CA ASP A 559 -12.01 -24.71 3.74
C ASP A 559 -11.86 -25.07 2.25
N HIS A 560 -11.63 -24.11 1.36
CA HIS A 560 -11.72 -24.34 -0.09
C HIS A 560 -10.42 -24.04 -0.87
N TRP A 561 -9.49 -23.28 -0.30
CA TRP A 561 -8.29 -22.86 -1.02
C TRP A 561 -7.34 -24.00 -1.42
N ASN A 562 -7.50 -25.23 -0.93
CA ASN A 562 -6.68 -26.37 -1.38
C ASN A 562 -7.37 -27.17 -2.50
N HIS A 563 -8.57 -26.76 -2.92
CA HIS A 563 -9.32 -27.49 -3.94
C HIS A 563 -8.73 -27.24 -5.35
N PRO A 564 -8.41 -28.29 -6.12
CA PRO A 564 -7.71 -28.15 -7.41
C PRO A 564 -8.57 -27.54 -8.53
N ALA A 565 -9.90 -27.62 -8.42
CA ALA A 565 -10.81 -26.96 -9.36
C ALA A 565 -11.10 -25.48 -9.04
N LEU A 566 -10.73 -24.97 -7.87
CA LEU A 566 -10.89 -23.54 -7.59
C LEU A 566 -9.87 -22.73 -8.41
N ALA A 567 -10.34 -21.79 -9.21
CA ALA A 567 -9.49 -20.93 -10.06
C ALA A 567 -9.37 -19.49 -9.55
N VAL A 568 -10.46 -18.91 -9.03
CA VAL A 568 -10.53 -17.48 -8.67
C VAL A 568 -11.43 -17.25 -7.47
N TRP A 569 -11.09 -16.25 -6.67
CA TRP A 569 -11.97 -15.65 -5.67
C TRP A 569 -12.73 -14.46 -6.27
N GLU A 570 -14.04 -14.38 -6.03
CA GLU A 570 -14.89 -13.28 -6.47
C GLU A 570 -15.26 -12.40 -5.27
N GLY A 571 -15.19 -11.08 -5.41
CA GLY A 571 -15.71 -10.14 -4.42
C GLY A 571 -17.23 -9.92 -4.53
N PRO A 572 -17.78 -8.92 -3.82
CA PRO A 572 -19.18 -8.55 -3.98
C PRO A 572 -19.45 -8.03 -5.39
N ASP A 573 -20.59 -8.45 -5.95
CA ASP A 573 -21.07 -8.04 -7.27
C ASP A 573 -21.60 -6.60 -7.24
N GLU A 574 -21.21 -5.79 -8.23
CA GLU A 574 -21.63 -4.39 -8.42
C GLU A 574 -21.49 -3.50 -7.18
N ILE A 575 -20.49 -3.74 -6.32
CA ILE A 575 -20.45 -3.13 -4.99
C ILE A 575 -20.41 -1.60 -5.03
N ILE A 576 -19.71 -0.99 -5.98
CA ILE A 576 -19.66 0.49 -6.10
C ILE A 576 -21.00 1.05 -6.56
N TRP A 577 -21.71 0.32 -7.42
CA TRP A 577 -23.02 0.70 -7.91
C TRP A 577 -24.01 0.94 -6.76
N THR A 578 -23.94 0.09 -5.73
CA THR A 578 -24.89 0.06 -4.60
C THR A 578 -25.01 1.36 -3.82
N PHE A 579 -23.96 2.19 -3.79
CA PHE A 579 -23.93 3.46 -3.04
C PHE A 579 -23.72 4.71 -3.91
N THR A 580 -23.53 4.55 -5.21
CA THR A 580 -23.32 5.68 -6.14
C THR A 580 -24.53 5.91 -7.04
N ALA A 581 -25.07 4.87 -7.68
CA ALA A 581 -26.05 5.06 -8.76
C ALA A 581 -27.17 4.00 -8.83
N TYR A 582 -27.22 3.09 -7.85
CA TYR A 582 -28.31 2.12 -7.70
C TYR A 582 -29.68 2.79 -7.57
N SER A 583 -30.69 2.23 -8.25
CA SER A 583 -32.02 2.85 -8.34
C SER A 583 -32.72 3.02 -6.99
N PHE A 584 -32.42 2.17 -6.01
CA PHE A 584 -33.03 2.23 -4.68
C PHE A 584 -32.40 3.27 -3.74
N LEU A 585 -31.40 4.04 -4.21
CA LEU A 585 -30.82 5.14 -3.42
C LEU A 585 -31.82 6.27 -3.19
N LYS A 586 -32.87 6.37 -4.02
CA LYS A 586 -33.95 7.33 -3.80
C LYS A 586 -34.68 7.02 -2.49
N GLU A 587 -35.03 5.77 -2.26
CA GLU A 587 -35.69 5.33 -1.03
C GLU A 587 -34.71 5.19 0.15
N ARG A 588 -33.48 4.72 -0.09
CA ARG A 588 -32.50 4.44 0.96
C ARG A 588 -31.75 5.67 1.47
N ALA A 589 -31.45 6.62 0.60
CA ALA A 589 -30.56 7.74 0.86
C ALA A 589 -31.09 9.10 0.37
N GLY A 590 -32.28 9.14 -0.25
CA GLY A 590 -32.96 10.38 -0.63
C GLY A 590 -32.43 11.05 -1.89
N PHE A 591 -31.62 10.37 -2.71
CA PHE A 591 -31.10 10.92 -3.96
C PHE A 591 -31.22 9.93 -5.12
N THR A 592 -31.31 10.45 -6.33
CA THR A 592 -31.44 9.68 -7.57
C THR A 592 -30.10 9.53 -8.27
N ARG A 593 -30.03 8.61 -9.24
CA ARG A 593 -28.87 8.48 -10.14
C ARG A 593 -28.53 9.80 -10.87
N GLU A 594 -29.53 10.61 -11.21
CA GLU A 594 -29.31 11.93 -11.81
C GLU A 594 -28.63 12.90 -10.83
N ASP A 595 -28.98 12.84 -9.54
CA ASP A 595 -28.32 13.63 -8.51
C ASP A 595 -26.84 13.25 -8.36
N TRP A 596 -26.51 11.96 -8.44
CA TRP A 596 -25.13 11.45 -8.47
C TRP A 596 -24.37 11.91 -9.72
N ASN A 597 -24.96 11.73 -10.91
CA ASN A 597 -24.34 12.15 -12.18
C ASN A 597 -24.04 13.65 -12.21
N ASN A 598 -24.87 14.47 -11.55
CA ASN A 598 -24.68 15.90 -11.41
C ASN A 598 -23.89 16.31 -10.14
N GLN A 599 -23.35 15.33 -9.40
CA GLN A 599 -22.55 15.55 -8.18
C GLN A 599 -23.24 16.46 -7.16
N LYS A 600 -24.55 16.31 -6.97
CA LYS A 600 -25.27 17.07 -5.94
C LYS A 600 -24.74 16.70 -4.56
N THR A 601 -24.66 17.71 -3.68
CA THR A 601 -24.06 17.60 -2.34
C THR A 601 -24.54 16.39 -1.54
N ILE A 602 -25.85 16.11 -1.54
CA ILE A 602 -26.43 14.95 -0.80
C ILE A 602 -25.88 13.61 -1.30
N ALA A 603 -25.71 13.44 -2.61
CA ALA A 603 -25.23 12.20 -3.21
C ALA A 603 -23.72 12.02 -2.95
N VAL A 604 -22.94 13.09 -3.10
CA VAL A 604 -21.49 13.10 -2.82
C VAL A 604 -21.23 12.81 -1.35
N GLN A 605 -21.92 13.50 -0.43
CA GLN A 605 -21.76 13.28 1.01
C GLN A 605 -22.17 11.86 1.43
N TYR A 606 -23.22 11.29 0.83
CA TYR A 606 -23.58 9.91 1.10
C TYR A 606 -22.48 8.94 0.66
N ALA A 607 -21.97 9.09 -0.57
CA ALA A 607 -20.89 8.24 -1.07
C ALA A 607 -19.59 8.41 -0.26
N GLU A 608 -19.24 9.62 0.17
CA GLU A 608 -18.12 9.91 1.08
C GLU A 608 -18.31 9.29 2.47
N SER A 609 -19.56 9.12 2.93
CA SER A 609 -19.84 8.48 4.21
C SER A 609 -19.74 6.95 4.18
N VAL A 610 -19.90 6.34 3.00
CA VAL A 610 -19.92 4.87 2.84
C VAL A 610 -18.61 4.34 2.25
N GLY A 611 -18.13 4.98 1.18
CA GLY A 611 -17.04 4.49 0.34
C GLY A 611 -15.73 4.23 1.09
N PRO A 612 -15.17 5.20 1.85
CA PRO A 612 -13.87 5.02 2.50
C PRO A 612 -13.80 3.82 3.46
N ASP A 613 -14.80 3.63 4.32
CA ASP A 613 -14.86 2.52 5.27
C ASP A 613 -15.02 1.17 4.55
N LEU A 614 -15.94 1.11 3.58
CA LEU A 614 -16.20 -0.09 2.79
C LEU A 614 -14.94 -0.54 2.04
N LEU A 615 -14.27 0.39 1.35
CA LEU A 615 -13.05 0.11 0.59
C LEU A 615 -11.92 -0.35 1.49
N ALA A 616 -11.74 0.26 2.67
CA ALA A 616 -10.72 -0.15 3.63
C ALA A 616 -10.94 -1.59 4.10
N ARG A 617 -12.18 -1.96 4.47
CA ARG A 617 -12.54 -3.33 4.87
C ARG A 617 -12.31 -4.35 3.75
N MET A 618 -12.69 -3.99 2.52
CA MET A 618 -12.43 -4.84 1.35
C MET A 618 -10.93 -5.06 1.11
N GLN A 619 -10.14 -3.98 1.07
CA GLN A 619 -8.69 -4.05 0.86
C GLN A 619 -8.01 -4.91 1.92
N GLU A 620 -8.34 -4.71 3.19
CA GLU A 620 -7.81 -5.51 4.30
C GLU A 620 -8.07 -7.00 4.09
N SER A 621 -9.32 -7.35 3.75
CA SER A 621 -9.76 -8.74 3.59
C SER A 621 -9.15 -9.41 2.35
N ILE A 622 -9.09 -8.69 1.22
CA ILE A 622 -8.48 -9.17 -0.02
C ILE A 622 -6.97 -9.35 0.16
N ASN A 623 -6.29 -8.39 0.79
CA ASN A 623 -4.85 -8.49 1.06
C ASN A 623 -4.55 -9.67 1.99
N TRP A 624 -5.40 -9.91 2.99
CA TRP A 624 -5.30 -11.10 3.82
C TRP A 624 -5.47 -12.39 2.99
N LEU A 625 -6.47 -12.48 2.13
CA LEU A 625 -6.68 -13.65 1.26
C LEU A 625 -5.48 -13.92 0.36
N LYS A 626 -5.00 -12.90 -0.34
CA LYS A 626 -3.83 -13.02 -1.23
C LYS A 626 -2.59 -13.46 -0.46
N ARG A 627 -2.39 -12.96 0.76
CA ARG A 627 -1.23 -13.35 1.58
C ARG A 627 -1.31 -14.79 2.06
N ASN A 628 -2.50 -15.27 2.41
CA ASN A 628 -2.65 -16.56 3.08
C ASN A 628 -2.98 -17.71 2.12
N ASP A 629 -3.62 -17.46 0.96
CA ASP A 629 -3.92 -18.52 -0.02
C ASP A 629 -2.62 -19.20 -0.50
N PRO A 630 -2.40 -20.49 -0.17
CA PRO A 630 -1.15 -21.17 -0.47
C PRO A 630 -0.90 -21.33 -1.97
N HIS A 631 -1.95 -21.21 -2.79
CA HIS A 631 -1.86 -21.25 -4.25
C HIS A 631 -1.95 -19.88 -4.90
N GLN A 632 -2.01 -18.79 -4.11
CA GLN A 632 -1.98 -17.40 -4.59
C GLN A 632 -3.01 -17.14 -5.70
N ARG A 633 -4.26 -17.62 -5.50
CA ARG A 633 -5.28 -17.50 -6.55
C ARG A 633 -5.64 -16.04 -6.82
N PRO A 634 -5.92 -15.70 -8.09
CA PRO A 634 -6.34 -14.36 -8.44
C PRO A 634 -7.67 -13.98 -7.77
N PHE A 635 -7.81 -12.70 -7.45
CA PHE A 635 -9.04 -12.10 -6.94
C PHE A 635 -9.70 -11.23 -8.01
N TRP A 636 -10.98 -11.45 -8.25
CA TRP A 636 -11.79 -10.76 -9.26
C TRP A 636 -12.96 -10.00 -8.61
N ILE A 637 -13.26 -8.81 -9.12
CA ILE A 637 -14.50 -8.10 -8.81
C ILE A 637 -15.21 -7.73 -10.11
N ASN A 638 -16.49 -8.09 -10.18
CA ASN A 638 -17.40 -7.66 -11.23
C ASN A 638 -18.18 -6.41 -10.80
N GLU A 639 -18.32 -5.45 -11.70
CA GLU A 639 -19.02 -4.19 -11.44
C GLU A 639 -20.12 -3.90 -12.46
N ALA A 640 -21.03 -3.00 -12.12
CA ALA A 640 -21.96 -2.48 -13.12
C ALA A 640 -21.19 -1.72 -14.21
N ALA A 641 -21.66 -1.77 -15.45
CA ALA A 641 -21.08 -1.01 -16.58
C ALA A 641 -20.76 0.46 -16.24
N ASP A 642 -21.62 1.09 -15.45
CA ASP A 642 -21.59 2.50 -15.07
C ASP A 642 -21.24 2.73 -13.58
N SER A 643 -20.72 1.73 -12.88
CA SER A 643 -20.09 1.90 -11.56
C SER A 643 -19.03 3.00 -11.59
N ASP A 644 -19.00 3.82 -10.55
CA ASP A 644 -18.13 4.99 -10.49
C ASP A 644 -16.64 4.63 -10.53
N ALA A 645 -15.89 5.29 -11.44
CA ALA A 645 -14.49 4.98 -11.68
C ALA A 645 -13.56 5.42 -10.53
N PHE A 646 -13.92 6.48 -9.80
CA PHE A 646 -13.11 6.98 -8.68
C PHE A 646 -13.13 5.97 -7.54
N TYR A 647 -14.31 5.48 -7.14
CA TYR A 647 -14.41 4.48 -6.09
C TYR A 647 -13.93 3.09 -6.53
N ALA A 648 -14.20 2.68 -7.77
CA ALA A 648 -13.69 1.41 -8.29
C ALA A 648 -12.15 1.36 -8.24
N ARG A 649 -11.47 2.46 -8.61
CA ARG A 649 -10.01 2.57 -8.47
C ARG A 649 -9.53 2.47 -7.03
N GLY A 650 -10.39 2.68 -6.05
CA GLY A 650 -10.08 2.53 -4.63
C GLY A 650 -9.61 1.12 -4.26
N TYR A 651 -10.20 0.06 -4.81
CA TYR A 651 -9.80 -1.32 -4.50
C TYR A 651 -8.93 -1.98 -5.58
N VAL A 652 -8.79 -1.35 -6.76
CA VAL A 652 -8.10 -1.96 -7.92
C VAL A 652 -6.73 -2.50 -7.55
N ASP A 653 -5.97 -1.80 -6.71
CA ASP A 653 -4.62 -2.22 -6.33
C ASP A 653 -4.57 -3.51 -5.47
N SER A 654 -5.70 -3.91 -4.87
CA SER A 654 -5.82 -5.16 -4.09
C SER A 654 -6.24 -6.38 -4.91
N ILE A 655 -6.84 -6.20 -6.09
CA ILE A 655 -7.37 -7.31 -6.92
C ILE A 655 -6.46 -7.62 -8.11
N ASP A 656 -6.75 -8.70 -8.83
CA ASP A 656 -5.96 -9.19 -9.97
C ASP A 656 -6.73 -9.06 -11.29
N ILE A 657 -8.06 -9.13 -11.25
CA ILE A 657 -8.94 -9.07 -12.42
C ILE A 657 -10.03 -8.04 -12.16
N VAL A 658 -10.30 -7.18 -13.15
CA VAL A 658 -11.45 -6.27 -13.14
C VAL A 658 -12.50 -6.77 -14.13
N GLY A 659 -13.74 -6.36 -13.97
CA GLY A 659 -14.77 -6.68 -14.95
C GLY A 659 -16.00 -5.82 -14.80
N CYS A 660 -16.87 -5.93 -15.79
CA CYS A 660 -18.23 -5.44 -15.65
C CYS A 660 -19.25 -6.26 -16.39
N ASP A 661 -20.49 -6.13 -15.97
CA ASP A 661 -21.64 -6.62 -16.69
C ASP A 661 -22.29 -5.56 -17.58
N TYR A 662 -22.75 -5.99 -18.75
CA TYR A 662 -23.56 -5.15 -19.62
C TYR A 662 -24.51 -5.97 -20.49
N TYR A 663 -25.78 -5.57 -20.46
CA TYR A 663 -26.87 -6.28 -21.14
C TYR A 663 -27.47 -5.40 -22.24
N ALA A 664 -26.95 -5.59 -23.45
CA ALA A 664 -27.15 -4.72 -24.61
C ALA A 664 -28.48 -4.90 -25.36
N VAL A 665 -29.07 -6.11 -25.35
CA VAL A 665 -30.25 -6.43 -26.17
C VAL A 665 -31.52 -6.27 -25.35
N ARG A 666 -32.36 -5.30 -25.75
CA ARG A 666 -33.63 -4.97 -25.10
C ARG A 666 -34.68 -4.63 -26.15
N SER A 667 -35.94 -4.92 -25.85
CA SER A 667 -37.09 -4.55 -26.70
C SER A 667 -37.25 -3.03 -26.87
N THR A 668 -36.72 -2.24 -25.93
CA THR A 668 -36.75 -0.77 -25.97
C THR A 668 -35.60 -0.15 -26.76
N GLY A 669 -34.63 -0.96 -27.21
CA GLY A 669 -33.44 -0.50 -27.92
C GLY A 669 -32.27 -1.43 -27.65
N THR A 670 -31.50 -1.73 -28.70
CA THR A 670 -30.28 -2.55 -28.62
C THR A 670 -29.04 -1.68 -28.82
N ASP A 671 -28.07 -1.78 -27.92
CA ASP A 671 -26.79 -1.05 -28.01
C ASP A 671 -25.60 -2.01 -27.87
N LEU A 672 -25.28 -2.71 -28.96
CA LEU A 672 -24.15 -3.64 -28.96
C LEU A 672 -22.80 -2.93 -28.86
N THR A 673 -22.70 -1.71 -29.42
CA THR A 673 -21.43 -1.01 -29.59
C THR A 673 -20.81 -0.51 -28.29
N SER A 674 -21.59 -0.46 -27.21
CA SER A 674 -21.11 -0.12 -25.88
C SER A 674 -20.23 -1.21 -25.27
N ILE A 675 -20.29 -2.47 -25.75
CA ILE A 675 -19.47 -3.56 -25.21
C ILE A 675 -17.97 -3.22 -25.28
N GLY A 676 -17.45 -2.94 -26.47
CA GLY A 676 -16.03 -2.60 -26.65
C GLY A 676 -15.63 -1.31 -25.93
N ARG A 677 -16.52 -0.31 -25.85
CA ARG A 677 -16.28 0.93 -25.10
C ARG A 677 -16.15 0.67 -23.61
N LEU A 678 -16.99 -0.20 -23.06
CA LEU A 678 -16.95 -0.58 -21.66
C LEU A 678 -15.73 -1.44 -21.34
N THR A 679 -15.33 -2.34 -22.25
CA THR A 679 -14.07 -3.09 -22.11
C THR A 679 -12.86 -2.14 -22.02
N GLU A 680 -12.76 -1.15 -22.91
CA GLU A 680 -11.67 -0.15 -22.86
C GLU A 680 -11.75 0.73 -21.60
N ARG A 681 -12.96 1.09 -21.17
CA ARG A 681 -13.16 1.84 -19.92
C ARG A 681 -12.62 1.06 -18.71
N TRP A 682 -12.96 -0.22 -18.60
CA TRP A 682 -12.54 -1.06 -17.47
C TRP A 682 -11.06 -1.43 -17.53
N ASP A 683 -10.47 -1.56 -18.72
CA ASP A 683 -9.01 -1.67 -18.89
C ASP A 683 -8.31 -0.41 -18.34
N ALA A 684 -8.84 0.78 -18.66
CA ALA A 684 -8.32 2.05 -18.15
C ALA A 684 -8.48 2.19 -16.63
N ILE A 685 -9.59 1.70 -16.05
CA ILE A 685 -9.80 1.69 -14.59
C ILE A 685 -8.83 0.73 -13.91
N GLY A 686 -8.68 -0.50 -14.45
CA GLY A 686 -7.91 -1.59 -13.88
C GLY A 686 -6.39 -1.43 -13.89
N LYS A 687 -5.86 -0.37 -14.53
CA LYS A 687 -4.42 -0.07 -14.64
C LYS A 687 -3.61 -1.25 -15.23
N GLY A 688 -4.12 -1.85 -16.31
CA GLY A 688 -3.45 -2.95 -17.02
C GLY A 688 -3.79 -4.36 -16.53
N ARG A 689 -4.63 -4.49 -15.51
CA ARG A 689 -5.23 -5.77 -15.10
C ARG A 689 -6.10 -6.36 -16.21
N PRO A 690 -6.18 -7.70 -16.34
CA PRO A 690 -7.12 -8.34 -17.25
C PRO A 690 -8.57 -7.89 -16.98
N VAL A 691 -9.31 -7.67 -18.07
CA VAL A 691 -10.74 -7.35 -18.03
C VAL A 691 -11.54 -8.60 -18.37
N TRP A 692 -12.44 -9.00 -17.48
CA TRP A 692 -13.48 -10.00 -17.75
C TRP A 692 -14.81 -9.31 -18.01
N MET A 693 -15.45 -9.63 -19.14
CA MET A 693 -16.76 -9.07 -19.48
C MET A 693 -17.86 -10.06 -19.14
N VAL A 694 -18.86 -9.62 -18.40
CA VAL A 694 -20.08 -10.39 -18.12
C VAL A 694 -21.16 -9.98 -19.12
N LEU A 695 -21.50 -10.90 -20.01
CA LEU A 695 -22.38 -10.70 -21.16
C LEU A 695 -23.78 -11.24 -20.89
N GLN A 696 -24.73 -10.76 -21.69
CA GLN A 696 -26.14 -11.12 -21.59
C GLN A 696 -26.39 -12.58 -21.98
N GLY A 697 -26.79 -13.40 -21.01
CA GLY A 697 -27.25 -14.78 -21.19
C GLY A 697 -28.75 -14.97 -20.98
N PHE A 698 -29.54 -13.89 -20.99
CA PHE A 698 -30.97 -13.90 -20.64
C PHE A 698 -31.79 -12.91 -21.48
N SER A 699 -33.10 -12.90 -21.25
CA SER A 699 -34.01 -11.86 -21.73
C SER A 699 -34.72 -11.20 -20.55
N TRP A 700 -34.86 -9.87 -20.60
CA TRP A 700 -35.43 -9.06 -19.50
C TRP A 700 -36.83 -9.49 -19.03
N HIS A 701 -37.62 -10.14 -19.89
CA HIS A 701 -38.95 -10.66 -19.51
C HIS A 701 -38.86 -11.75 -18.43
N ALA A 702 -37.79 -12.54 -18.41
CA ALA A 702 -37.60 -13.63 -17.45
C ALA A 702 -37.29 -13.12 -16.03
N LEU A 703 -36.88 -11.85 -15.91
CA LEU A 703 -36.63 -11.19 -14.61
C LEU A 703 -37.78 -10.29 -14.18
N ARG A 704 -38.61 -9.86 -15.13
CA ARG A 704 -39.61 -8.81 -14.95
C ARG A 704 -40.78 -8.99 -15.90
N ASP A 705 -41.94 -9.29 -15.33
CA ASP A 705 -43.19 -9.54 -16.06
C ASP A 705 -43.64 -8.34 -16.93
N ASP A 706 -43.20 -7.10 -16.61
CA ASP A 706 -43.52 -5.89 -17.37
C ASP A 706 -42.64 -5.69 -18.63
N ARG A 707 -41.67 -6.59 -18.88
CA ARG A 707 -40.74 -6.50 -20.01
C ARG A 707 -41.13 -7.48 -21.11
N GLN A 708 -41.04 -7.03 -22.36
CA GLN A 708 -41.27 -7.89 -23.51
C GLN A 708 -40.10 -8.85 -23.73
N ARG A 709 -40.44 -10.07 -24.17
CA ARG A 709 -39.47 -11.10 -24.57
C ARG A 709 -38.64 -10.62 -25.75
N GLN A 710 -37.33 -10.64 -25.56
CA GLN A 710 -36.31 -10.32 -26.55
C GLN A 710 -35.00 -10.97 -26.11
N TYR A 711 -34.71 -12.15 -26.65
CA TYR A 711 -33.40 -12.79 -26.53
C TYR A 711 -32.43 -12.24 -27.58
N PRO A 712 -31.12 -12.15 -27.28
CA PRO A 712 -30.11 -11.93 -28.31
C PRO A 712 -30.16 -13.02 -29.40
N SER A 713 -30.16 -12.61 -30.67
CA SER A 713 -29.87 -13.54 -31.77
C SER A 713 -28.44 -14.08 -31.68
N PHE A 714 -28.15 -15.18 -32.37
CA PHE A 714 -26.79 -15.72 -32.44
C PHE A 714 -25.78 -14.65 -32.91
N SER A 715 -26.13 -13.88 -33.95
CA SER A 715 -25.28 -12.81 -34.47
C SER A 715 -25.03 -11.70 -33.45
N GLN A 716 -26.03 -11.33 -32.64
CA GLN A 716 -25.88 -10.32 -31.59
C GLN A 716 -24.99 -10.82 -30.45
N SER A 717 -25.21 -12.04 -29.94
CA SER A 717 -24.35 -12.64 -28.91
C SER A 717 -22.91 -12.82 -29.40
N ARG A 718 -22.75 -13.23 -30.66
CA ARG A 718 -21.44 -13.37 -31.30
C ARG A 718 -20.75 -12.01 -31.45
N PHE A 719 -21.47 -10.97 -31.86
CA PHE A 719 -20.93 -9.61 -31.88
C PHE A 719 -20.44 -9.18 -30.50
N MET A 720 -21.25 -9.32 -29.44
CA MET A 720 -20.85 -8.91 -28.09
C MET A 720 -19.57 -9.61 -27.63
N ALA A 721 -19.46 -10.93 -27.84
CA ALA A 721 -18.27 -11.70 -27.48
C ALA A 721 -17.00 -11.20 -28.20
N TYR A 722 -17.07 -11.06 -29.53
CA TYR A 722 -15.89 -10.66 -30.30
C TYR A 722 -15.57 -9.17 -30.20
N ASP A 723 -16.56 -8.30 -30.01
CA ASP A 723 -16.33 -6.88 -29.75
C ASP A 723 -15.55 -6.71 -28.43
N ALA A 724 -15.91 -7.44 -27.37
CA ALA A 724 -15.13 -7.47 -26.12
C ALA A 724 -13.69 -7.97 -26.36
N ILE A 725 -13.51 -9.09 -27.09
CA ILE A 725 -12.20 -9.68 -27.38
C ILE A 725 -11.29 -8.70 -28.14
N VAL A 726 -11.77 -8.08 -29.23
CA VAL A 726 -10.95 -7.15 -30.02
C VAL A 726 -10.65 -5.84 -29.30
N HIS A 727 -11.37 -5.54 -28.21
CA HIS A 727 -11.11 -4.41 -27.31
C HIS A 727 -10.27 -4.80 -26.07
N GLY A 728 -9.81 -6.05 -25.98
CA GLY A 728 -8.82 -6.44 -25.00
C GLY A 728 -9.33 -7.33 -23.86
N ALA A 729 -10.60 -7.76 -23.88
CA ALA A 729 -11.11 -8.70 -22.89
C ALA A 729 -10.23 -9.97 -22.82
N GLN A 730 -10.01 -10.45 -21.59
CA GLN A 730 -9.21 -11.63 -21.29
C GLN A 730 -10.03 -12.76 -20.63
N GLY A 731 -11.35 -12.60 -20.59
CA GLY A 731 -12.32 -13.61 -20.18
C GLY A 731 -13.73 -13.14 -20.52
N LEU A 732 -14.62 -14.07 -20.84
CA LEU A 732 -16.02 -13.81 -21.15
C LEU A 732 -16.90 -14.68 -20.27
N LEU A 733 -17.84 -14.05 -19.58
CA LEU A 733 -18.80 -14.72 -18.74
C LEU A 733 -20.22 -14.41 -19.22
N TYR A 734 -21.20 -15.25 -18.89
CA TYR A 734 -22.60 -15.03 -19.19
C TYR A 734 -23.44 -15.08 -17.92
N TRP A 735 -24.32 -14.10 -17.77
CA TRP A 735 -25.22 -14.00 -16.62
C TRP A 735 -26.69 -14.21 -17.01
N GLY A 736 -27.46 -14.82 -16.11
CA GLY A 736 -28.90 -15.04 -16.22
C GLY A 736 -29.32 -16.27 -17.02
N THR A 737 -28.39 -17.18 -17.36
CA THR A 737 -28.68 -18.36 -18.18
C THR A 737 -29.63 -19.34 -17.48
N GLU A 738 -29.66 -19.35 -16.16
CA GLU A 738 -30.60 -20.11 -15.33
C GLU A 738 -32.07 -19.72 -15.56
N THR A 739 -32.32 -18.54 -16.12
CA THR A 739 -33.67 -18.01 -16.40
C THR A 739 -34.16 -18.33 -17.81
N ILE A 740 -33.34 -18.98 -18.64
CA ILE A 740 -33.69 -19.29 -20.02
C ILE A 740 -34.86 -20.26 -20.08
N ASP A 741 -35.95 -19.82 -20.70
CA ASP A 741 -37.16 -20.59 -20.96
C ASP A 741 -37.28 -21.09 -22.42
N ASP A 742 -36.38 -20.66 -23.31
CA ASP A 742 -36.26 -21.14 -24.70
C ASP A 742 -35.01 -22.01 -24.88
N PRO A 743 -35.16 -23.34 -25.02
CA PRO A 743 -34.04 -24.26 -25.23
C PRO A 743 -33.17 -23.91 -26.44
N MET A 744 -33.74 -23.31 -27.49
CA MET A 744 -32.99 -22.95 -28.68
C MET A 744 -32.07 -21.75 -28.46
N PHE A 745 -32.43 -20.83 -27.58
CA PHE A 745 -31.53 -19.76 -27.18
C PHE A 745 -30.32 -20.31 -26.42
N ARG A 746 -30.52 -21.27 -25.51
CA ARG A 746 -29.41 -21.96 -24.82
C ARG A 746 -28.47 -22.65 -25.82
N GLN A 747 -29.03 -23.36 -26.82
CA GLN A 747 -28.21 -23.94 -27.89
C GLN A 747 -27.44 -22.87 -28.69
N SER A 748 -28.03 -21.68 -28.89
CA SER A 748 -27.33 -20.57 -29.54
C SER A 748 -26.11 -20.08 -28.74
N LEU A 749 -26.18 -20.05 -27.41
CA LEU A 749 -25.04 -19.73 -26.55
C LEU A 749 -23.97 -20.84 -26.62
N TYR A 750 -24.37 -22.12 -26.58
CA TYR A 750 -23.46 -23.25 -26.73
C TYR A 750 -22.73 -23.26 -28.08
N ALA A 751 -23.38 -22.79 -29.14
CA ALA A 751 -22.74 -22.61 -30.45
C ALA A 751 -21.64 -21.54 -30.43
N ILE A 752 -21.79 -20.50 -29.62
CA ILE A 752 -20.79 -19.43 -29.48
C ILE A 752 -19.66 -19.87 -28.56
N THR A 753 -19.96 -20.45 -27.40
CA THR A 753 -18.93 -20.92 -26.46
C THR A 753 -18.08 -22.03 -27.07
N SER A 754 -18.67 -22.93 -27.87
CA SER A 754 -17.91 -23.98 -28.56
C SER A 754 -17.04 -23.43 -29.69
N GLU A 755 -17.47 -22.36 -30.35
CA GLU A 755 -16.63 -21.61 -31.31
C GLU A 755 -15.44 -20.96 -30.59
N LEU A 756 -15.67 -20.28 -29.46
CA LEU A 756 -14.62 -19.65 -28.65
C LEU A 756 -13.61 -20.67 -28.12
N ALA A 757 -14.08 -21.81 -27.62
CA ALA A 757 -13.23 -22.90 -27.13
C ALA A 757 -12.36 -23.50 -28.25
N ALA A 758 -12.88 -23.59 -29.48
CA ALA A 758 -12.11 -24.09 -30.62
C ALA A 758 -10.92 -23.17 -30.99
N ILE A 759 -10.98 -21.89 -30.63
CA ILE A 759 -9.96 -20.88 -30.95
C ILE A 759 -9.25 -20.29 -29.72
N GLU A 760 -9.49 -20.83 -28.52
CA GLU A 760 -9.05 -20.29 -27.22
C GLU A 760 -7.55 -19.90 -27.21
N HIS A 761 -6.69 -20.76 -27.79
CA HIS A 761 -5.25 -20.54 -27.84
C HIS A 761 -4.82 -19.25 -28.54
N TYR A 762 -5.64 -18.73 -29.47
CA TYR A 762 -5.39 -17.49 -30.19
C TYR A 762 -5.94 -16.24 -29.47
N LEU A 763 -6.86 -16.43 -28.51
CA LEU A 763 -7.54 -15.34 -27.82
C LEU A 763 -6.71 -14.74 -26.68
N LYS A 764 -5.68 -15.46 -26.22
CA LYS A 764 -4.79 -15.02 -25.15
C LYS A 764 -4.08 -13.71 -25.52
N LYS A 765 -3.97 -12.78 -24.56
CA LYS A 765 -3.38 -11.44 -24.78
C LYS A 765 -1.95 -11.49 -25.32
N THR A 766 -1.14 -12.45 -24.88
CA THR A 766 0.25 -12.64 -25.35
C THR A 766 0.34 -13.10 -26.79
N ASN A 767 -0.73 -13.69 -27.33
CA ASN A 767 -0.74 -14.32 -28.64
C ASN A 767 -1.39 -13.43 -29.70
N ARG A 768 -1.89 -12.24 -29.34
CA ARG A 768 -2.65 -11.36 -30.24
C ARG A 768 -2.04 -9.97 -30.37
N SER A 769 -2.18 -9.41 -31.56
CA SER A 769 -1.75 -8.06 -31.90
C SER A 769 -2.87 -7.33 -32.65
N SER A 770 -2.99 -6.01 -32.46
CA SER A 770 -3.91 -5.22 -33.29
C SER A 770 -3.34 -5.07 -34.69
N VAL A 771 -4.20 -5.22 -35.70
CA VAL A 771 -3.83 -4.97 -37.10
C VAL A 771 -4.67 -3.83 -37.67
N PRO A 772 -4.10 -2.94 -38.50
CA PRO A 772 -4.86 -1.86 -39.10
C PRO A 772 -5.93 -2.39 -40.05
N ALA A 773 -7.14 -1.83 -39.95
CA ALA A 773 -8.23 -2.02 -40.90
C ALA A 773 -8.67 -0.66 -41.41
N ARG A 774 -8.79 -0.52 -42.74
CA ARG A 774 -9.17 0.72 -43.41
C ARG A 774 -10.41 0.48 -44.26
N ILE A 775 -11.42 1.32 -44.05
CA ILE A 775 -12.60 1.34 -44.92
C ILE A 775 -12.25 2.11 -46.20
N ILE A 776 -12.56 1.50 -47.34
CA ILE A 776 -12.52 2.15 -48.65
C ILE A 776 -13.95 2.61 -48.93
N PRO A 777 -14.25 3.91 -48.75
CA PRO A 777 -15.62 4.37 -48.68
C PRO A 777 -16.35 4.25 -50.01
N ASP A 778 -17.63 3.87 -49.98
CA ASP A 778 -18.55 4.03 -51.11
C ASP A 778 -19.15 5.46 -51.12
N LEU A 779 -19.65 5.89 -52.29
CA LEU A 779 -20.07 7.27 -52.57
C LEU A 779 -21.19 7.81 -51.64
N PHE A 780 -21.94 6.90 -50.99
CA PHE A 780 -23.09 7.21 -50.15
C PHE A 780 -23.01 6.53 -48.77
N GLU A 781 -21.81 6.22 -48.31
CA GLU A 781 -21.62 5.51 -47.04
C GLU A 781 -21.85 6.46 -45.84
N PRO A 782 -22.68 6.06 -44.85
CA PRO A 782 -22.84 6.75 -43.57
C PRO A 782 -21.53 6.97 -42.80
N GLU A 783 -21.59 7.83 -41.78
CA GLU A 783 -20.50 7.94 -40.81
C GLU A 783 -20.27 6.58 -40.12
N SER A 784 -19.00 6.22 -40.00
CA SER A 784 -18.55 4.92 -39.53
C SER A 784 -17.80 5.04 -38.21
N ILE A 785 -18.17 4.19 -37.25
CA ILE A 785 -17.43 3.87 -36.03
C ILE A 785 -16.17 3.08 -36.37
N GLY A 786 -16.22 2.26 -37.43
CA GLY A 786 -15.07 1.60 -38.04
C GLY A 786 -15.03 0.09 -37.82
N ILE A 787 -14.01 -0.51 -38.43
CA ILE A 787 -13.67 -1.93 -38.27
C ILE A 787 -12.56 -2.05 -37.24
N LYS A 788 -12.68 -2.98 -36.29
CA LYS A 788 -11.58 -3.37 -35.41
C LYS A 788 -11.09 -4.77 -35.77
N ALA A 789 -9.78 -4.92 -35.81
CA ALA A 789 -9.12 -6.14 -36.25
C ALA A 789 -7.96 -6.51 -35.33
N ILE A 790 -7.86 -7.81 -35.04
CA ILE A 790 -6.72 -8.40 -34.32
C ILE A 790 -6.24 -9.65 -35.04
N LEU A 791 -4.93 -9.88 -34.98
CA LEU A 791 -4.28 -11.08 -35.45
C LEU A 791 -3.74 -11.87 -34.25
N GLY A 792 -4.27 -13.07 -34.05
CA GLY A 792 -3.77 -14.07 -33.13
C GLY A 792 -2.83 -15.04 -33.83
N SER A 793 -1.78 -15.49 -33.15
CA SER A 793 -0.85 -16.51 -33.65
C SER A 793 -0.63 -17.61 -32.61
N HIS A 794 -0.59 -18.85 -33.07
CA HIS A 794 -0.29 -20.01 -32.24
C HIS A 794 0.54 -21.00 -33.04
N GLU A 795 1.74 -21.33 -32.55
CA GLU A 795 2.72 -22.13 -33.28
C GLU A 795 2.99 -21.56 -34.69
N THR A 796 2.62 -22.28 -35.74
CA THR A 796 2.76 -21.86 -37.14
C THR A 796 1.47 -21.30 -37.74
N ASP A 797 0.36 -21.34 -37.00
CA ASP A 797 -0.96 -20.96 -37.48
C ASP A 797 -1.37 -19.57 -37.01
N SER A 798 -2.29 -18.96 -37.74
CA SER A 798 -2.76 -17.60 -37.50
C SER A 798 -4.27 -17.48 -37.63
N LEU A 799 -4.84 -16.58 -36.83
CA LEU A 799 -6.27 -16.30 -36.73
C LEU A 799 -6.49 -14.78 -36.78
N LEU A 800 -7.13 -14.31 -37.84
CA LEU A 800 -7.50 -12.90 -38.03
C LEU A 800 -8.98 -12.70 -37.68
N ILE A 801 -9.26 -11.91 -36.66
CA ILE A 801 -10.62 -11.56 -36.22
C ILE A 801 -10.93 -10.13 -36.66
N LEU A 802 -12.06 -9.94 -37.33
CA LEU A 802 -12.58 -8.66 -37.79
C LEU A 802 -13.98 -8.44 -37.21
N VAL A 803 -14.23 -7.26 -36.66
CA VAL A 803 -15.53 -6.84 -36.15
C VAL A 803 -15.95 -5.55 -36.84
N ASN A 804 -17.07 -5.58 -37.55
CA ASN A 804 -17.71 -4.37 -38.05
C ASN A 804 -18.56 -3.74 -36.95
N LYS A 805 -18.09 -2.64 -36.37
CA LYS A 805 -18.78 -1.98 -35.25
C LYS A 805 -20.01 -1.20 -35.71
N ASP A 806 -20.17 -1.03 -37.01
CA ASP A 806 -21.25 -0.25 -37.57
C ASP A 806 -22.52 -1.07 -37.81
N THR A 807 -23.67 -0.38 -37.72
CA THR A 807 -25.01 -0.94 -37.98
C THR A 807 -25.35 -1.02 -39.47
N HIS A 808 -24.34 -0.85 -40.35
CA HIS A 808 -24.47 -0.90 -41.80
C HIS A 808 -23.28 -1.64 -42.43
N ARG A 809 -23.40 -1.97 -43.72
CA ARG A 809 -22.42 -2.76 -44.46
C ARG A 809 -21.28 -1.89 -45.01
N HIS A 810 -20.12 -2.50 -45.16
CA HIS A 810 -18.96 -1.95 -45.88
C HIS A 810 -18.60 -2.84 -47.08
N LEU A 811 -18.50 -2.25 -48.28
CA LEU A 811 -18.19 -2.97 -49.53
C LEU A 811 -16.68 -3.04 -49.84
N GLY A 812 -15.85 -2.34 -49.08
CA GLY A 812 -14.40 -2.41 -49.16
C GLY A 812 -13.77 -2.20 -47.79
N VAL A 813 -13.28 -3.29 -47.18
CA VAL A 813 -12.49 -3.27 -45.94
C VAL A 813 -11.13 -3.83 -46.29
N GLU A 814 -10.10 -2.97 -46.25
CA GLU A 814 -8.71 -3.36 -46.44
C GLU A 814 -8.07 -3.66 -45.09
N ILE A 815 -7.50 -4.86 -44.95
CA ILE A 815 -6.74 -5.27 -43.76
C ILE A 815 -5.27 -5.18 -44.13
N GLN A 816 -4.48 -4.49 -43.30
CA GLN A 816 -3.07 -4.23 -43.53
C GLN A 816 -2.20 -4.85 -42.43
N GLY A 817 -0.87 -4.81 -42.59
CA GLY A 817 0.08 -5.32 -41.59
C GLY A 817 0.16 -6.85 -41.54
N LEU A 818 -0.13 -7.52 -42.66
CA LEU A 818 -0.16 -8.97 -42.79
C LEU A 818 1.08 -9.52 -43.53
N GLU A 819 2.22 -8.84 -43.49
CA GLU A 819 3.42 -9.19 -44.28
C GLU A 819 3.91 -10.60 -43.99
N ALA A 820 3.80 -11.05 -42.74
CA ALA A 820 4.16 -12.40 -42.31
C ALA A 820 3.27 -13.50 -42.92
N LEU A 821 2.08 -13.13 -43.40
CA LEU A 821 1.08 -14.05 -43.98
C LEU A 821 1.03 -13.97 -45.50
N ASN A 822 1.94 -13.23 -46.15
CA ASN A 822 1.98 -13.11 -47.60
C ASN A 822 2.02 -14.49 -48.28
N GLY A 823 1.11 -14.70 -49.22
CA GLY A 823 0.98 -15.97 -49.95
C GLY A 823 0.35 -17.13 -49.16
N GLN A 824 0.03 -16.95 -47.88
CA GLN A 824 -0.72 -17.94 -47.09
C GLN A 824 -2.22 -17.84 -47.37
N ARG A 825 -2.94 -18.97 -47.24
CA ARG A 825 -4.40 -18.99 -47.41
C ARG A 825 -5.07 -18.74 -46.06
N LEU A 826 -5.93 -17.73 -46.01
CA LEU A 826 -6.77 -17.38 -44.89
C LEU A 826 -8.21 -17.76 -45.20
N HIS A 827 -8.71 -18.80 -44.55
CA HIS A 827 -10.05 -19.36 -44.75
C HIS A 827 -11.05 -18.76 -43.74
N LEU A 828 -12.18 -18.24 -44.23
CA LEU A 828 -13.25 -17.77 -43.36
C LEU A 828 -13.90 -18.95 -42.62
N LEU A 829 -13.79 -18.97 -41.30
CA LEU A 829 -14.42 -19.98 -40.47
C LEU A 829 -15.96 -19.89 -40.60
N TYR A 830 -16.60 -21.05 -40.77
CA TYR A 830 -18.05 -21.18 -41.01
C TYR A 830 -18.57 -20.42 -42.24
N GLY A 831 -17.70 -20.07 -43.20
CA GLY A 831 -18.04 -19.40 -44.45
C GLY A 831 -17.40 -20.06 -45.67
N GLN A 832 -17.53 -19.41 -46.82
CA GLN A 832 -16.96 -19.88 -48.10
C GLN A 832 -15.83 -18.96 -48.62
N GLU A 833 -15.57 -17.84 -47.94
CA GLU A 833 -14.56 -16.88 -48.37
C GLU A 833 -13.15 -17.38 -48.04
N MET A 834 -12.20 -17.10 -48.94
CA MET A 834 -10.78 -17.35 -48.73
C MET A 834 -10.00 -16.18 -49.31
N GLN A 835 -9.01 -15.71 -48.56
CA GLN A 835 -8.18 -14.57 -48.93
C GLN A 835 -6.70 -14.99 -48.89
N ILE A 836 -5.90 -14.37 -49.75
CA ILE A 836 -4.45 -14.54 -49.77
C ILE A 836 -3.85 -13.15 -49.63
N PRO A 837 -3.21 -12.82 -48.48
CA PRO A 837 -2.53 -11.54 -48.33
C PRO A 837 -1.47 -11.38 -49.43
N ASP A 838 -1.49 -10.22 -50.08
CA ASP A 838 -0.48 -9.77 -51.04
C ASP A 838 0.00 -8.38 -50.63
N GLN A 839 1.32 -8.16 -50.70
CA GLN A 839 1.98 -6.95 -50.21
C GLN A 839 1.55 -6.56 -48.77
N GLY A 840 1.30 -7.55 -47.92
CA GLY A 840 0.89 -7.36 -46.52
C GLY A 840 -0.59 -6.98 -46.34
N SER A 841 -1.44 -7.17 -47.34
CA SER A 841 -2.86 -6.77 -47.26
C SER A 841 -3.82 -7.62 -48.09
N PHE A 842 -5.12 -7.54 -47.79
CA PHE A 842 -6.20 -7.97 -48.69
C PHE A 842 -7.47 -7.15 -48.43
N ILE A 843 -8.47 -7.26 -49.32
CA ILE A 843 -9.76 -6.58 -49.19
C ILE A 843 -10.90 -7.58 -49.04
N THR A 844 -11.79 -7.34 -48.08
CA THR A 844 -13.06 -8.07 -47.88
C THR A 844 -14.25 -7.12 -47.80
N ARG A 845 -15.45 -7.67 -47.65
CA ARG A 845 -16.72 -6.97 -47.44
C ARG A 845 -17.28 -7.35 -46.08
N MET A 846 -17.99 -6.48 -45.39
CA MET A 846 -18.63 -6.83 -44.12
C MET A 846 -20.07 -6.31 -44.04
N GLN A 847 -20.99 -7.12 -43.52
CA GLN A 847 -22.36 -6.71 -43.19
C GLN A 847 -22.41 -5.95 -41.87
N ALA A 848 -23.54 -5.31 -41.58
CA ALA A 848 -23.82 -4.65 -40.31
C ALA A 848 -23.56 -5.58 -39.12
N ASN A 849 -22.80 -5.11 -38.13
CA ASN A 849 -22.45 -5.85 -36.91
C ASN A 849 -21.86 -7.26 -37.18
N GLU A 850 -21.27 -7.47 -38.36
CA GLU A 850 -20.70 -8.76 -38.74
C GLU A 850 -19.35 -9.00 -38.05
N VAL A 851 -19.13 -10.25 -37.65
CA VAL A 851 -17.84 -10.74 -37.22
C VAL A 851 -17.31 -11.72 -38.25
N LYS A 852 -16.10 -11.48 -38.77
CA LYS A 852 -15.38 -12.42 -39.63
C LYS A 852 -14.15 -12.94 -38.93
N ILE A 853 -13.90 -14.24 -39.09
CA ILE A 853 -12.75 -14.91 -38.50
C ILE A 853 -12.08 -15.70 -39.61
N PHE A 854 -10.89 -15.29 -40.00
CA PHE A 854 -10.09 -16.01 -40.98
C PHE A 854 -8.99 -16.79 -40.27
N ALA A 855 -8.74 -18.03 -40.71
CA ALA A 855 -7.69 -18.87 -40.15
C ALA A 855 -6.83 -19.50 -41.25
N THR A 856 -5.56 -19.76 -40.95
CA THR A 856 -4.70 -20.63 -41.77
C THR A 856 -5.15 -22.08 -41.71
N ASP A 857 -5.64 -22.52 -40.54
CA ASP A 857 -6.24 -23.84 -40.34
C ASP A 857 -7.78 -23.78 -40.40
N PRO A 858 -8.42 -24.23 -41.49
CA PRO A 858 -9.88 -24.29 -41.58
C PRO A 858 -10.51 -25.35 -40.66
N SER A 859 -9.74 -26.26 -40.06
CA SER A 859 -10.25 -27.28 -39.12
C SER A 859 -10.80 -26.66 -37.82
N LEU A 860 -10.43 -25.41 -37.53
CA LEU A 860 -10.96 -24.63 -36.42
C LEU A 860 -12.47 -24.32 -36.53
N ALA A 861 -13.07 -24.48 -37.72
CA ALA A 861 -14.53 -24.40 -37.90
C ALA A 861 -15.29 -25.65 -37.37
N LYS A 862 -14.87 -26.13 -36.19
CA LYS A 862 -15.48 -27.23 -35.41
C LYS A 862 -16.37 -26.66 -34.30
N GLY A 863 -17.19 -27.48 -33.64
CA GLY A 863 -18.12 -27.03 -32.59
C GLY A 863 -19.60 -27.14 -32.97
N THR A 864 -20.48 -26.68 -32.08
CA THR A 864 -21.93 -26.87 -32.18
C THR A 864 -22.52 -26.06 -33.34
N ARG A 865 -23.15 -26.75 -34.30
CA ARG A 865 -23.81 -26.10 -35.45
C ARG A 865 -25.25 -25.69 -35.17
N GLU A 866 -25.92 -26.42 -34.29
CA GLU A 866 -27.26 -26.10 -33.83
C GLU A 866 -27.28 -24.74 -33.11
N GLY A 867 -28.37 -23.97 -33.24
CA GLY A 867 -28.47 -22.64 -32.60
C GLY A 867 -27.81 -21.48 -33.36
N ARG A 868 -26.93 -21.71 -34.35
CA ARG A 868 -26.25 -20.63 -35.12
C ARG A 868 -27.19 -19.78 -35.98
N SER A 869 -28.40 -20.26 -36.26
CA SER A 869 -29.46 -19.52 -36.95
C SER A 869 -30.50 -18.93 -36.00
N PHE A 870 -30.27 -18.97 -34.69
CA PHE A 870 -31.24 -18.48 -33.71
C PHE A 870 -31.47 -16.98 -33.89
N THR A 871 -32.75 -16.65 -34.06
CA THR A 871 -33.28 -15.30 -34.04
C THR A 871 -34.52 -15.36 -33.17
N ASP A 872 -34.66 -14.41 -32.25
CA ASP A 872 -35.85 -14.38 -31.42
C ASP A 872 -37.02 -13.90 -32.28
N LYS A 873 -37.93 -14.83 -32.62
CA LYS A 873 -39.13 -14.49 -33.37
C LYS A 873 -40.11 -13.86 -32.40
N THR A 874 -40.32 -12.55 -32.55
CA THR A 874 -41.53 -11.93 -32.03
C THR A 874 -42.69 -12.48 -32.87
N GLU A 875 -43.60 -13.23 -32.22
CA GLU A 875 -44.91 -13.53 -32.83
C GLU A 875 -45.71 -12.27 -33.10
#